data_AF-A0A835N5G1-F1
#
_entry.id   AF-A0A835N5G1-F1
#
_cell.length_a   1.000
_cell.length_b   1.000
_cell.length_c   1.000
_cell.angle_alpha   90.00
_cell.angle_beta   90.00
_cell.angle_gamma   90.00
#
_symmetry.space_group_name_H-M   'P 1'
#
loop_
_entity.id
_entity.type
_entity.pdbx_description
1 polymer ?
#
loop_
_entity_poly.entity_id
_entity_poly.type
_entity_poly.pdbx_seq_one_letter_code
_entity_poly.pdbx_strand_id
1 'polypeptide(L)'
;MLLSLAGKAAVLCTFLCVSVSILSIVKAEDPYRFFDWNVTYGFIYPLGVRQQGILINGQFPGPDIHSVTNDNLIINVYNSLDEPFLLSWNGIQQRRNSYEDGVFGTTCPIPPGKNFTYILQVKDQIGSFYYFPSLGFHKAAGAFGGIRILSRPRIPVPLDDPAGDYTILIGDWYLSNHTDLKAVLDGGRKLPFPDGILINGRGRNGYYLTVEQGKTYRLRISNVGLQNSLNFRIQNHKMKLVEVEGTHTLQTTYSSLDIHVGQSYSVLFTADQPGLDYYIVVTSRFTSTVLNTTGILHYSNSAGAVSGPFPGGPTIEVDWSLNQARSIRTNLTASGPRPNPQGSYHYGMINTTRTLIVANSAGQVNGKQRYGVNSVSFIAPDTPMKIADYFKIQGVFKENGIADRPYGGGLYLDTAVLTVPYRAYVEIVFQNDEDILQSWHLDGYSFFVVGMDGGQWTTASRNLYNLRDAVARCTTQVYPKAWTAIYIPLDNVGMWNLRTEFWARQYLGQQFYLRVYTDSTSLRDEFPIPKNALLCGRASGRRTRPLDAVIYALGVGACGGNAIDSDELKYVYHEKGQHFIQVLPTFAALFSLGSLGNGSVELPGLQYDPRLLLHGQQYIEIYKPLPSNASLINKVTLTGLHDQVCKAAVLDLETKSYYKESGELMCMNRSTIYLRGAGGFSNSCHPYSYANYPKDQVPAVKIPQSKPFAALQYRLSGDYSPLHSDPMIAEVAGFSRPISHGLCTLGFAVRAIIKCICRGDAHIVKNISGRFLLHVYPGETLITEMWLEGLRIIYQAKVKDRNQAVLSGFVDLHRLTSSL
;
A
#
# COMPACT_ATOMS: atom_id res chain seq x y z
N MET A 1 -37.01 -13.64 -51.20
CA MET A 1 -37.13 -12.86 -49.95
C MET A 1 -36.65 -13.63 -48.71
N LEU A 2 -36.90 -14.94 -48.59
CA LEU A 2 -36.44 -15.76 -47.45
C LEU A 2 -34.91 -15.95 -47.32
N LEU A 3 -34.14 -16.03 -48.42
CA LEU A 3 -32.67 -16.17 -48.37
C LEU A 3 -31.94 -14.92 -47.83
N SER A 4 -32.53 -13.72 -47.94
CA SER A 4 -31.94 -12.47 -47.43
C SER A 4 -32.07 -12.31 -45.92
N LEU A 5 -33.10 -12.91 -45.31
CA LEU A 5 -33.34 -12.88 -43.87
C LEU A 5 -32.40 -13.83 -43.12
N ALA A 6 -32.14 -15.01 -43.68
CA ALA A 6 -31.20 -15.99 -43.11
C ALA A 6 -29.75 -15.45 -43.06
N GLY A 7 -29.29 -14.78 -44.11
CA GLY A 7 -27.95 -14.17 -44.13
C GLY A 7 -27.79 -13.02 -43.12
N LYS A 8 -28.82 -12.19 -42.93
CA LYS A 8 -28.82 -11.12 -41.93
C LYS A 8 -28.85 -11.65 -40.49
N ALA A 9 -29.62 -12.71 -40.24
CA ALA A 9 -29.65 -13.38 -38.94
C ALA A 9 -28.31 -14.05 -38.61
N ALA A 10 -27.66 -14.69 -39.59
CA ALA A 10 -26.34 -15.29 -39.39
C ALA A 10 -25.27 -14.24 -39.06
N VAL A 11 -25.25 -13.11 -39.79
CA VAL A 11 -24.32 -12.00 -39.49
C VAL A 11 -24.59 -11.38 -38.12
N LEU A 12 -25.87 -11.21 -37.75
CA LEU A 12 -26.25 -10.70 -36.43
C LEU A 12 -25.85 -11.66 -35.31
N CYS A 13 -26.07 -12.97 -35.47
CA CYS A 13 -25.61 -14.00 -34.52
C CYS A 13 -24.10 -14.04 -34.42
N THR A 14 -23.37 -13.89 -35.54
CA THR A 14 -21.90 -13.89 -35.53
C THR A 14 -21.38 -12.63 -34.84
N PHE A 15 -21.99 -11.47 -35.09
CA PHE A 15 -21.68 -10.23 -34.37
C PHE A 15 -22.02 -10.33 -32.89
N LEU A 16 -23.14 -10.97 -32.52
CA LEU A 16 -23.52 -11.20 -31.12
C LEU A 16 -22.54 -12.16 -30.44
N CYS A 17 -22.15 -13.25 -31.10
CA CYS A 17 -21.17 -14.20 -30.58
C CYS A 17 -19.78 -13.56 -30.46
N VAL A 18 -19.34 -12.75 -31.43
CA VAL A 18 -18.06 -12.02 -31.36
C VAL A 18 -18.12 -10.94 -30.27
N SER A 19 -19.22 -10.20 -30.14
CA SER A 19 -19.38 -9.20 -29.06
C SER A 19 -19.55 -9.83 -27.68
N VAL A 20 -20.22 -10.98 -27.53
CA VAL A 20 -20.27 -11.78 -26.29
C VAL A 20 -18.91 -12.41 -25.97
N SER A 21 -18.12 -12.77 -26.99
CA SER A 21 -16.73 -13.25 -26.83
C SER A 21 -15.77 -12.11 -26.46
N ILE A 22 -16.01 -10.88 -26.93
CA ILE A 22 -15.25 -9.68 -26.54
C ILE A 22 -15.70 -9.17 -25.15
N LEU A 23 -16.97 -9.41 -24.77
CA LEU A 23 -17.52 -9.18 -23.42
C LEU A 23 -17.17 -10.28 -22.43
N SER A 24 -16.56 -11.38 -22.88
CA SER A 24 -15.87 -12.34 -22.02
C SER A 24 -14.57 -11.68 -21.56
N ILE A 25 -14.74 -10.83 -20.57
CA ILE A 25 -13.75 -10.02 -19.85
C ILE A 25 -12.39 -10.74 -19.86
N VAL A 26 -11.47 -10.28 -20.72
CA VAL A 26 -10.06 -10.49 -20.47
C VAL A 26 -9.77 -9.74 -19.18
N LYS A 27 -9.79 -10.45 -18.04
CA LYS A 27 -9.24 -9.94 -16.78
C LYS A 27 -7.73 -9.85 -17.02
N ALA A 28 -7.28 -8.73 -17.56
CA ALA A 28 -5.87 -8.44 -17.80
C ALA A 28 -5.10 -8.10 -16.50
N GLU A 29 -5.67 -8.44 -15.34
CA GLU A 29 -5.15 -8.12 -14.02
C GLU A 29 -4.75 -9.40 -13.29
N ASP A 30 -3.67 -9.30 -12.51
CA ASP A 30 -3.17 -10.44 -11.73
C ASP A 30 -4.19 -10.85 -10.63
N PRO A 31 -4.25 -12.14 -10.23
CA PRO A 31 -5.23 -12.62 -9.27
C PRO A 31 -5.14 -11.92 -7.91
N TYR A 32 -6.29 -11.73 -7.25
CA TYR A 32 -6.37 -11.21 -5.88
C TYR A 32 -6.61 -12.34 -4.88
N ARG A 33 -5.89 -12.30 -3.76
CA ARG A 33 -6.06 -13.18 -2.61
C ARG A 33 -6.46 -12.32 -1.41
N PHE A 34 -7.56 -12.67 -0.76
CA PHE A 34 -8.10 -11.91 0.37
C PHE A 34 -7.93 -12.70 1.66
N PHE A 35 -7.46 -12.03 2.70
CA PHE A 35 -7.27 -12.60 4.03
C PHE A 35 -7.81 -11.63 5.07
N ASP A 36 -8.69 -12.11 5.95
CA ASP A 36 -9.16 -11.37 7.12
C ASP A 36 -8.51 -11.97 8.37
N TRP A 37 -7.70 -11.16 9.05
CA TRP A 37 -6.89 -11.57 10.19
C TRP A 37 -7.30 -10.79 11.43
N ASN A 38 -7.79 -11.51 12.44
CA ASN A 38 -8.03 -10.97 13.77
C ASN A 38 -6.85 -11.27 14.69
N VAL A 39 -6.22 -10.23 15.20
CA VAL A 39 -5.05 -10.30 16.08
C VAL A 39 -5.51 -10.17 17.53
N THR A 40 -5.29 -11.20 18.32
CA THR A 40 -5.79 -11.30 19.69
C THR A 40 -4.73 -11.85 20.64
N TYR A 41 -4.80 -11.49 21.92
CA TYR A 41 -4.13 -12.26 22.95
C TYR A 41 -4.81 -13.61 23.15
N GLY A 42 -4.01 -14.64 23.44
CA GLY A 42 -4.51 -15.95 23.83
C GLY A 42 -3.44 -16.78 24.54
N PHE A 43 -3.81 -17.97 25.02
CA PHE A 43 -2.87 -18.86 25.69
C PHE A 43 -2.11 -19.73 24.70
N ILE A 44 -0.79 -19.78 24.84
CA ILE A 44 0.12 -20.64 24.08
C ILE A 44 0.97 -21.48 25.04
N TYR A 45 1.54 -22.59 24.53
CA TYR A 45 2.34 -23.55 25.31
C TYR A 45 3.64 -23.95 24.60
N PRO A 46 4.55 -23.00 24.27
CA PRO A 46 5.64 -23.29 23.34
C PRO A 46 6.67 -24.24 23.93
N LEU A 47 7.00 -24.07 25.23
CA LEU A 47 7.90 -24.94 25.99
C LEU A 47 7.16 -25.78 27.05
N GLY A 48 5.88 -26.09 26.80
CA GLY A 48 5.02 -26.81 27.75
C GLY A 48 4.51 -25.97 28.93
N VAL A 49 4.96 -24.71 29.04
CA VAL A 49 4.48 -23.74 30.04
C VAL A 49 3.44 -22.82 29.41
N ARG A 50 2.31 -22.63 30.10
CA ARG A 50 1.27 -21.69 29.67
C ARG A 50 1.78 -20.26 29.71
N GLN A 51 1.67 -19.55 28.58
CA GLN A 51 2.01 -18.13 28.45
C GLN A 51 0.92 -17.40 27.67
N GLN A 52 0.83 -16.08 27.88
CA GLN A 52 0.04 -15.23 27.00
C GLN A 52 0.87 -14.97 25.74
N GLY A 53 0.28 -15.23 24.57
CA GLY A 53 0.88 -14.95 23.27
C GLY A 53 -0.07 -14.18 22.37
N ILE A 54 0.44 -13.71 21.24
CA ILE A 54 -0.35 -13.04 20.20
C ILE A 54 -0.69 -14.07 19.13
N LEU A 55 -1.98 -14.24 18.90
CA LEU A 55 -2.56 -15.17 17.94
C LEU A 55 -3.09 -14.40 16.73
N ILE A 56 -3.02 -15.03 15.56
CA ILE A 56 -3.74 -14.57 14.36
C ILE A 56 -4.81 -15.59 14.05
N ASN A 57 -6.08 -15.18 14.04
CA ASN A 57 -7.24 -16.07 13.88
C ASN A 57 -7.22 -17.25 14.86
N GLY A 58 -6.78 -17.00 16.11
CA GLY A 58 -6.68 -18.02 17.15
C GLY A 58 -5.52 -19.02 16.97
N GLN A 59 -4.60 -18.79 16.03
CA GLN A 59 -3.51 -19.71 15.72
C GLN A 59 -2.14 -19.18 16.22
N PHE A 60 -1.32 -20.10 16.71
CA PHE A 60 0.11 -19.92 16.96
C PHE A 60 0.88 -21.19 16.53
N PRO A 61 1.85 -21.09 15.62
CA PRO A 61 2.17 -19.93 14.79
C PRO A 61 0.97 -19.44 13.95
N GLY A 62 1.08 -18.23 13.39
CA GLY A 62 0.03 -17.66 12.55
C GLY A 62 -0.21 -18.46 11.25
N PRO A 63 -1.34 -18.22 10.56
CA PRO A 63 -1.71 -18.93 9.34
C PRO A 63 -0.70 -18.68 8.22
N ASP A 64 -0.43 -19.72 7.43
CA ASP A 64 0.49 -19.62 6.30
C ASP A 64 -0.18 -18.96 5.09
N ILE A 65 0.53 -18.04 4.43
CA ILE A 65 0.08 -17.42 3.18
C ILE A 65 0.59 -18.27 2.02
N HIS A 66 -0.34 -18.83 1.24
CA HIS A 66 -0.03 -19.50 -0.01
C HIS A 66 -0.39 -18.62 -1.20
N SER A 67 0.60 -18.30 -2.03
CA SER A 67 0.47 -17.37 -3.15
C SER A 67 1.23 -17.87 -4.38
N VAL A 68 0.86 -17.36 -5.56
CA VAL A 68 1.61 -17.52 -6.81
C VAL A 68 2.23 -16.17 -7.20
N THR A 69 3.41 -16.20 -7.83
CA THR A 69 4.09 -14.97 -8.25
C THR A 69 3.18 -14.05 -9.08
N ASN A 70 3.24 -12.76 -8.74
CA ASN A 70 2.39 -11.65 -9.21
C ASN A 70 0.98 -11.56 -8.63
N ASP A 71 0.52 -12.49 -7.79
CA ASP A 71 -0.75 -12.31 -7.08
C ASP A 71 -0.73 -11.01 -6.23
N ASN A 72 -1.90 -10.38 -6.11
CA ASN A 72 -2.15 -9.27 -5.21
C ASN A 72 -2.71 -9.82 -3.89
N LEU A 73 -2.01 -9.60 -2.78
CA LEU A 73 -2.41 -10.04 -1.45
C LEU A 73 -3.09 -8.88 -0.72
N ILE A 74 -4.37 -9.06 -0.40
CA ILE A 74 -5.19 -8.09 0.33
C ILE A 74 -5.42 -8.65 1.72
N ILE A 75 -4.71 -8.12 2.72
CA ILE A 75 -4.67 -8.66 4.07
C ILE A 75 -5.25 -7.62 5.02
N ASN A 76 -6.48 -7.83 5.46
CA ASN A 76 -7.19 -6.95 6.37
C ASN A 76 -6.94 -7.39 7.82
N VAL A 77 -6.16 -6.59 8.55
CA VAL A 77 -5.70 -6.89 9.89
C VAL A 77 -6.53 -6.11 10.89
N TYR A 78 -7.35 -6.80 11.68
CA TYR A 78 -8.07 -6.27 12.82
C TYR A 78 -7.20 -6.39 14.07
N ASN A 79 -6.87 -5.25 14.67
CA ASN A 79 -6.13 -5.22 15.93
C ASN A 79 -7.10 -5.30 17.12
N SER A 80 -7.25 -6.48 17.71
CA SER A 80 -8.03 -6.71 18.93
C SER A 80 -7.15 -6.79 20.18
N LEU A 81 -5.90 -6.34 20.10
CA LEU A 81 -5.04 -6.12 21.26
C LEU A 81 -5.41 -4.79 21.93
N ASP A 82 -4.92 -4.59 23.15
CA ASP A 82 -5.00 -3.35 23.90
C ASP A 82 -3.85 -2.37 23.59
N GLU A 83 -2.97 -2.73 22.65
CA GLU A 83 -1.84 -1.91 22.22
C GLU A 83 -1.72 -1.78 20.68
N PRO A 84 -1.03 -0.76 20.16
CA PRO A 84 -0.87 -0.57 18.72
C PRO A 84 -0.07 -1.70 18.07
N PHE A 85 -0.46 -2.09 16.86
CA PHE A 85 0.08 -3.27 16.18
C PHE A 85 0.48 -2.99 14.72
N LEU A 86 1.52 -3.67 14.23
CA LEU A 86 1.90 -3.73 12.81
C LEU A 86 2.47 -5.12 12.50
N LEU A 87 2.31 -5.54 11.25
CA LEU A 87 2.98 -6.71 10.68
C LEU A 87 3.97 -6.26 9.61
N SER A 88 5.18 -6.83 9.65
CA SER A 88 6.17 -6.72 8.59
C SER A 88 6.28 -8.03 7.82
N TRP A 89 6.66 -7.93 6.55
CA TRP A 89 6.61 -9.00 5.55
C TRP A 89 8.04 -9.34 5.12
N ASN A 90 8.76 -10.10 5.95
CA ASN A 90 10.20 -10.33 5.80
C ASN A 90 10.54 -10.86 4.39
N GLY A 91 11.30 -10.08 3.62
CA GLY A 91 11.74 -10.42 2.27
C GLY A 91 10.73 -10.14 1.14
N ILE A 92 9.51 -9.67 1.44
CA ILE A 92 8.61 -9.15 0.40
C ILE A 92 9.12 -7.77 -0.03
N GLN A 93 9.35 -7.60 -1.34
CA GLN A 93 10.02 -6.40 -1.86
C GLN A 93 9.12 -5.17 -1.89
N GLN A 94 7.80 -5.33 -1.78
CA GLN A 94 6.84 -4.22 -1.80
C GLN A 94 7.11 -3.21 -2.91
N ARG A 95 7.36 -3.69 -4.13
CA ARG A 95 7.88 -2.86 -5.23
C ARG A 95 7.03 -1.61 -5.43
N ARG A 96 7.66 -0.44 -5.27
CA ARG A 96 7.12 0.91 -5.37
C ARG A 96 6.16 1.29 -4.24
N ASN A 97 6.10 0.52 -3.15
CA ASN A 97 5.08 0.71 -2.12
C ASN A 97 5.59 0.47 -0.70
N SER A 98 6.56 1.28 -0.26
CA SER A 98 7.07 1.17 1.10
C SER A 98 6.00 1.44 2.18
N TYR A 99 4.84 2.02 1.85
CA TYR A 99 3.72 2.22 2.78
C TYR A 99 3.11 0.92 3.32
N GLU A 100 3.35 -0.21 2.66
CA GLU A 100 2.81 -1.52 3.01
C GLU A 100 3.84 -2.41 3.74
N ASP A 101 5.04 -1.88 3.96
CA ASP A 101 6.17 -2.59 4.57
C ASP A 101 5.93 -2.94 6.04
N GLY A 102 5.09 -2.14 6.71
CA GLY A 102 4.56 -2.47 8.03
C GLY A 102 5.60 -2.43 9.16
N VAL A 103 6.58 -1.55 9.04
CA VAL A 103 7.49 -1.15 10.12
C VAL A 103 7.20 0.29 10.55
N PHE A 104 7.62 0.68 11.75
CA PHE A 104 7.29 2.00 12.32
C PHE A 104 7.71 3.17 11.42
N GLY A 105 8.84 3.06 10.70
CA GLY A 105 9.33 4.14 9.84
C GLY A 105 8.51 4.34 8.56
N THR A 106 7.65 3.39 8.20
CA THR A 106 6.86 3.45 6.96
C THR A 106 5.37 3.63 7.19
N THR A 107 4.83 3.01 8.24
CA THR A 107 3.39 2.83 8.44
C THR A 107 3.01 3.29 9.85
N CYS A 108 1.91 4.04 9.98
CA CYS A 108 1.37 4.35 11.30
C CYS A 108 0.79 3.07 11.94
N PRO A 109 1.06 2.81 13.23
CA PRO A 109 0.52 1.64 13.92
C PRO A 109 -1.01 1.55 13.88
N ILE A 110 -1.55 0.34 13.75
CA ILE A 110 -2.99 0.08 13.82
C ILE A 110 -3.44 0.25 15.27
N PRO A 111 -4.30 1.23 15.61
CA PRO A 111 -4.76 1.42 16.98
C PRO A 111 -5.59 0.23 17.49
N PRO A 112 -5.68 0.03 18.82
CA PRO A 112 -6.62 -0.92 19.41
C PRO A 112 -8.05 -0.76 18.88
N GLY A 113 -8.71 -1.87 18.55
CA GLY A 113 -10.08 -1.91 18.03
C GLY A 113 -10.25 -1.34 16.62
N LYS A 114 -9.15 -1.08 15.90
CA LYS A 114 -9.15 -0.62 14.51
C LYS A 114 -8.56 -1.68 13.59
N ASN A 115 -8.66 -1.42 12.28
CA ASN A 115 -8.06 -2.28 11.27
C ASN A 115 -7.22 -1.46 10.29
N PHE A 116 -6.39 -2.18 9.55
CA PHE A 116 -5.70 -1.68 8.37
C PHE A 116 -5.61 -2.80 7.35
N THR A 117 -5.81 -2.46 6.09
CA THR A 117 -5.72 -3.42 4.99
C THR A 117 -4.41 -3.22 4.26
N TYR A 118 -3.53 -4.19 4.39
CA TYR A 118 -2.29 -4.28 3.64
C TYR A 118 -2.58 -4.72 2.21
N ILE A 119 -2.00 -4.02 1.23
CA ILE A 119 -2.15 -4.32 -0.20
C ILE A 119 -0.78 -4.64 -0.77
N LEU A 120 -0.41 -5.92 -0.72
CA LEU A 120 0.90 -6.38 -1.15
C LEU A 120 0.85 -6.90 -2.57
N GLN A 121 1.91 -6.67 -3.33
CA GLN A 121 2.08 -7.32 -4.63
C GLN A 121 3.34 -8.16 -4.59
N VAL A 122 3.19 -9.49 -4.69
CA VAL A 122 4.32 -10.42 -4.78
C VAL A 122 4.84 -10.54 -6.21
N LYS A 123 5.05 -9.37 -6.83
CA LYS A 123 5.45 -9.23 -8.22
C LYS A 123 6.87 -9.69 -8.42
N ASP A 124 7.08 -10.58 -9.39
CA ASP A 124 8.39 -11.10 -9.72
C ASP A 124 9.14 -11.67 -8.49
N GLN A 125 8.41 -12.28 -7.55
CA GLN A 125 8.98 -13.01 -6.42
C GLN A 125 8.46 -14.44 -6.41
N ILE A 126 9.32 -15.38 -6.06
CA ILE A 126 9.02 -16.78 -5.75
C ILE A 126 9.85 -17.13 -4.52
N GLY A 127 9.55 -18.21 -3.82
CA GLY A 127 10.37 -18.71 -2.72
C GLY A 127 9.64 -18.76 -1.39
N SER A 128 10.45 -18.69 -0.33
CA SER A 128 10.02 -18.90 1.05
C SER A 128 10.33 -17.67 1.88
N PHE A 129 9.29 -17.10 2.48
CA PHE A 129 9.33 -15.88 3.28
C PHE A 129 8.49 -16.07 4.54
N TYR A 130 8.43 -15.06 5.40
CA TYR A 130 7.58 -15.11 6.59
C TYR A 130 7.14 -13.69 6.97
N TYR A 131 6.10 -13.58 7.80
CA TYR A 131 5.69 -12.32 8.40
C TYR A 131 5.82 -12.40 9.92
N PHE A 132 5.93 -11.24 10.57
CA PHE A 132 6.04 -11.13 12.02
C PHE A 132 5.60 -9.73 12.50
N PRO A 133 5.23 -9.57 13.77
CA PRO A 133 4.88 -8.26 14.30
C PRO A 133 6.12 -7.41 14.60
N SER A 134 6.13 -6.17 14.13
CA SER A 134 7.33 -5.31 14.14
C SER A 134 7.40 -4.30 15.29
N LEU A 135 6.35 -4.22 16.11
CA LEU A 135 6.22 -3.23 17.20
C LEU A 135 6.27 -3.88 18.57
N GLY A 136 6.41 -3.06 19.62
CA GLY A 136 6.12 -3.45 21.00
C GLY A 136 6.89 -4.66 21.54
N PHE A 137 7.99 -5.06 20.89
CA PHE A 137 8.64 -6.34 21.12
C PHE A 137 7.72 -7.57 20.92
N HIS A 138 6.61 -7.40 20.21
CA HIS A 138 5.56 -8.40 19.93
C HIS A 138 6.07 -9.67 19.25
N LYS A 139 7.17 -9.59 18.49
CA LYS A 139 7.81 -10.76 17.86
C LYS A 139 8.11 -11.86 18.90
N ALA A 140 8.40 -11.46 20.15
CA ALA A 140 8.63 -12.37 21.27
C ALA A 140 7.38 -13.12 21.77
N ALA A 141 6.18 -12.62 21.45
CA ALA A 141 4.90 -13.22 21.85
C ALA A 141 4.24 -14.04 20.75
N GLY A 142 4.86 -14.16 19.56
CA GLY A 142 4.33 -14.94 18.45
C GLY A 142 3.84 -14.09 17.28
N ALA A 143 2.64 -14.39 16.78
CA ALA A 143 2.03 -13.80 15.58
C ALA A 143 2.91 -13.80 14.31
N PHE A 144 3.92 -14.68 14.25
CA PHE A 144 4.68 -14.94 13.03
C PHE A 144 4.09 -16.13 12.26
N GLY A 145 4.26 -16.13 10.95
CA GLY A 145 3.79 -17.22 10.08
C GLY A 145 4.50 -17.22 8.73
N GLY A 146 4.37 -18.33 8.00
CA GLY A 146 5.04 -18.51 6.71
C GLY A 146 4.34 -17.80 5.55
N ILE A 147 5.12 -17.49 4.52
CA ILE A 147 4.65 -17.03 3.22
C ILE A 147 5.34 -17.88 2.15
N ARG A 148 4.55 -18.61 1.38
CA ARG A 148 4.98 -19.42 0.26
C ARG A 148 4.54 -18.78 -1.04
N ILE A 149 5.51 -18.38 -1.86
CA ILE A 149 5.25 -17.82 -3.19
C ILE A 149 5.71 -18.82 -4.24
N LEU A 150 4.76 -19.43 -4.93
CA LEU A 150 5.02 -20.42 -5.96
C LEU A 150 5.28 -19.77 -7.32
N SER A 151 6.01 -20.49 -8.16
CA SER A 151 6.15 -20.15 -9.58
C SER A 151 4.80 -20.27 -10.29
N ARG A 152 4.63 -19.55 -11.40
CA ARG A 152 3.43 -19.68 -12.23
C ARG A 152 3.38 -21.06 -12.86
N PRO A 153 2.16 -21.59 -13.12
CA PRO A 153 2.02 -22.80 -13.92
C PRO A 153 2.81 -22.69 -15.22
N ARG A 154 3.51 -23.76 -15.60
CA ARG A 154 4.35 -23.88 -16.81
C ARG A 154 5.66 -23.09 -16.81
N ILE A 155 6.00 -22.34 -15.77
CA ILE A 155 7.37 -21.85 -15.58
C ILE A 155 8.16 -22.98 -14.91
N PRO A 156 9.18 -23.56 -15.57
CA PRO A 156 9.98 -24.64 -14.99
C PRO A 156 10.65 -24.17 -13.70
N VAL A 157 10.57 -25.00 -12.66
CA VAL A 157 11.37 -24.85 -11.43
C VAL A 157 12.51 -25.87 -11.52
N PRO A 158 13.75 -25.58 -11.12
CA PRO A 158 14.89 -26.48 -11.28
C PRO A 158 14.89 -27.66 -10.28
N LEU A 159 13.72 -28.23 -9.98
CA LEU A 159 13.55 -29.37 -9.09
C LEU A 159 12.29 -30.16 -9.47
N ASP A 160 12.33 -31.47 -9.25
CA ASP A 160 11.18 -32.35 -9.43
C ASP A 160 10.10 -32.06 -8.39
N ASP A 161 8.84 -32.30 -8.75
CA ASP A 161 7.70 -32.08 -7.86
C ASP A 161 7.84 -32.96 -6.60
N PRO A 162 7.95 -32.36 -5.39
CA PRO A 162 8.06 -33.12 -4.16
C PRO A 162 6.71 -33.73 -3.78
N ALA A 163 6.74 -34.85 -3.05
CA ALA A 163 5.54 -35.47 -2.49
C ALA A 163 4.84 -34.61 -1.43
N GLY A 164 5.54 -33.63 -0.85
CA GLY A 164 4.97 -32.63 0.03
C GLY A 164 5.88 -31.41 0.16
N ASP A 165 5.30 -30.25 0.44
CA ASP A 165 5.97 -28.96 0.61
C ASP A 165 5.50 -28.32 1.93
N TYR A 166 6.40 -28.20 2.90
CA TYR A 166 6.07 -27.85 4.28
C TYR A 166 6.83 -26.61 4.77
N THR A 167 6.12 -25.72 5.46
CA THR A 167 6.73 -24.60 6.21
C THR A 167 7.24 -25.07 7.57
N ILE A 168 8.49 -24.75 7.89
CA ILE A 168 9.17 -25.05 9.15
C ILE A 168 9.71 -23.75 9.75
N LEU A 169 9.03 -23.22 10.76
CA LEU A 169 9.45 -22.02 11.49
C LEU A 169 10.27 -22.44 12.70
N ILE A 170 11.54 -22.05 12.73
CA ILE A 170 12.45 -22.30 13.85
C ILE A 170 12.81 -20.99 14.54
N GLY A 171 13.08 -21.01 15.84
CA GLY A 171 13.45 -19.80 16.56
C GLY A 171 13.73 -20.04 18.02
N ASP A 172 14.56 -19.20 18.63
CA ASP A 172 14.71 -19.12 20.07
C ASP A 172 13.47 -18.53 20.74
N TRP A 173 13.21 -18.90 21.99
CA TRP A 173 12.03 -18.52 22.74
C TRP A 173 12.35 -18.21 24.20
N TYR A 174 11.60 -17.27 24.78
CA TYR A 174 11.69 -16.87 26.18
C TYR A 174 10.46 -17.33 26.94
N LEU A 175 10.63 -17.79 28.17
CA LEU A 175 9.51 -18.11 29.06
C LEU A 175 8.80 -16.85 29.58
N SER A 176 9.53 -15.74 29.67
CA SER A 176 9.00 -14.43 30.07
C SER A 176 8.13 -13.81 28.98
N ASN A 177 7.08 -13.10 29.39
CA ASN A 177 6.17 -12.41 28.46
C ASN A 177 6.88 -11.25 27.74
N HIS A 178 6.43 -10.88 26.54
CA HIS A 178 7.04 -9.80 25.76
C HIS A 178 7.01 -8.47 26.50
N THR A 179 5.99 -8.22 27.32
CA THR A 179 5.88 -7.02 28.17
C THR A 179 7.00 -6.94 29.21
N ASP A 180 7.38 -8.08 29.81
CA ASP A 180 8.44 -8.14 30.82
C ASP A 180 9.81 -7.97 30.16
N LEU A 181 10.03 -8.64 29.02
CA LEU A 181 11.24 -8.48 28.21
C LEU A 181 11.40 -7.02 27.75
N LYS A 182 10.31 -6.41 27.28
CA LYS A 182 10.26 -5.00 26.92
C LYS A 182 10.60 -4.11 28.11
N ALA A 183 10.05 -4.36 29.29
CA ALA A 183 10.34 -3.58 30.50
C ALA A 183 11.82 -3.65 30.90
N VAL A 184 12.47 -4.81 30.73
CA VAL A 184 13.92 -4.98 30.95
C VAL A 184 14.72 -4.09 29.99
N LEU A 185 14.37 -4.10 28.69
CA LEU A 185 15.01 -3.27 27.67
C LEU A 185 14.79 -1.78 27.91
N ASP A 186 13.56 -1.37 28.21
CA ASP A 186 13.20 0.03 28.52
C ASP A 186 13.93 0.56 29.76
N GLY A 187 14.22 -0.33 30.72
CA GLY A 187 15.06 -0.11 31.88
C GLY A 187 16.57 0.00 31.57
N GLY A 188 16.97 -0.17 30.31
CA GLY A 188 18.36 -0.05 29.87
C GLY A 188 19.24 -1.26 30.18
N ARG A 189 18.64 -2.43 30.40
CA ARG A 189 19.34 -3.68 30.72
C ARG A 189 19.32 -4.64 29.53
N LYS A 190 20.32 -5.51 29.45
CA LYS A 190 20.36 -6.61 28.46
C LYS A 190 19.38 -7.69 28.88
N LEU A 191 18.75 -8.36 27.90
CA LEU A 191 17.92 -9.53 28.15
C LEU A 191 18.78 -10.71 28.65
N PRO A 192 18.19 -11.64 29.41
CA PRO A 192 18.81 -12.93 29.66
C PRO A 192 18.99 -13.72 28.35
N PHE A 193 19.70 -14.83 28.42
CA PHE A 193 19.77 -15.77 27.30
C PHE A 193 18.40 -16.48 27.13
N PRO A 194 18.00 -16.90 25.91
CA PRO A 194 16.70 -17.54 25.68
C PRO A 194 16.60 -18.88 26.41
N ASP A 195 15.37 -19.27 26.76
CA ASP A 195 15.08 -20.47 27.54
C ASP A 195 15.01 -21.74 26.68
N GLY A 196 14.75 -21.61 25.38
CA GLY A 196 14.64 -22.77 24.49
C GLY A 196 14.59 -22.43 23.00
N ILE A 197 14.43 -23.47 22.18
CA ILE A 197 14.22 -23.38 20.74
C ILE A 197 12.90 -24.07 20.39
N LEU A 198 12.18 -23.51 19.42
CA LEU A 198 10.93 -24.06 18.91
C LEU A 198 11.07 -24.55 17.46
N ILE A 199 10.25 -25.55 17.11
CA ILE A 199 9.94 -25.95 15.73
C ILE A 199 8.43 -25.81 15.57
N ASN A 200 7.99 -24.93 14.67
CA ASN A 200 6.58 -24.60 14.43
C ASN A 200 5.80 -24.31 15.74
N GLY A 201 6.39 -23.51 16.62
CA GLY A 201 5.79 -23.11 17.89
C GLY A 201 5.80 -24.20 18.98
N ARG A 202 6.46 -25.34 18.75
CA ARG A 202 6.54 -26.48 19.68
C ARG A 202 7.95 -26.71 20.18
N GLY A 203 8.07 -27.02 21.47
CA GLY A 203 9.31 -27.47 22.10
C GLY A 203 9.65 -28.92 21.76
N ARG A 204 10.50 -29.51 22.60
CA ARG A 204 11.09 -30.84 22.37
C ARG A 204 10.04 -31.92 22.10
N ASN A 205 10.21 -32.65 21.01
CA ASN A 205 9.35 -33.73 20.51
C ASN A 205 7.88 -33.33 20.26
N GLY A 206 7.57 -32.02 20.21
CA GLY A 206 6.20 -31.55 20.02
C GLY A 206 5.77 -31.39 18.57
N TYR A 207 6.72 -31.37 17.62
CA TYR A 207 6.44 -31.29 16.19
C TYR A 207 6.58 -32.67 15.53
N TYR A 208 5.62 -33.04 14.69
CA TYR A 208 5.58 -34.30 13.94
C TYR A 208 5.43 -34.00 12.44
N LEU A 209 6.22 -34.68 11.62
CA LEU A 209 6.10 -34.68 10.17
C LEU A 209 5.99 -36.12 9.67
N THR A 210 4.85 -36.48 9.08
CA THR A 210 4.65 -37.82 8.52
C THR A 210 5.12 -37.90 7.08
N VAL A 211 5.86 -38.95 6.74
CA VAL A 211 6.41 -39.19 5.41
C VAL A 211 6.26 -40.65 4.98
N GLU A 212 6.03 -40.86 3.69
CA GLU A 212 6.13 -42.16 3.03
C GLU A 212 7.57 -42.48 2.62
N GLN A 213 8.00 -43.71 2.90
CA GLN A 213 9.31 -44.23 2.52
C GLN A 213 9.54 -44.14 1.00
N GLY A 214 10.75 -43.76 0.60
CA GLY A 214 11.18 -43.61 -0.80
C GLY A 214 10.73 -42.31 -1.48
N LYS A 215 9.90 -41.48 -0.83
CA LYS A 215 9.44 -40.20 -1.39
C LYS A 215 10.37 -39.04 -1.03
N THR A 216 10.38 -38.00 -1.86
CA THR A 216 11.14 -36.76 -1.63
C THR A 216 10.22 -35.63 -1.21
N TYR A 217 10.59 -34.88 -0.17
CA TYR A 217 9.81 -33.77 0.39
C TYR A 217 10.61 -32.48 0.38
N ARG A 218 9.91 -31.34 0.29
CA ARG A 218 10.46 -30.00 0.43
C ARG A 218 10.16 -29.42 1.81
N LEU A 219 11.18 -28.94 2.49
CA LEU A 219 11.06 -28.19 3.74
C LEU A 219 11.50 -26.75 3.51
N ARG A 220 10.63 -25.80 3.84
CA ARG A 220 10.86 -24.35 3.78
C ARG A 220 11.11 -23.84 5.18
N ILE A 221 12.38 -23.68 5.53
CA ILE A 221 12.84 -23.45 6.89
C ILE A 221 13.16 -21.97 7.06
N SER A 222 12.45 -21.30 7.97
CA SER A 222 12.66 -19.88 8.28
C SER A 222 13.03 -19.71 9.75
N ASN A 223 14.11 -18.97 10.03
CA ASN A 223 14.47 -18.62 11.39
C ASN A 223 13.77 -17.32 11.81
N VAL A 224 12.67 -17.48 12.55
CA VAL A 224 11.79 -16.40 13.03
C VAL A 224 12.12 -15.96 14.46
N GLY A 225 13.26 -16.42 15.00
CA GLY A 225 13.70 -16.12 16.36
C GLY A 225 14.03 -14.65 16.62
N LEU A 226 14.60 -14.41 17.80
CA LEU A 226 14.94 -13.08 18.28
C LEU A 226 16.44 -12.79 18.27
N GLN A 227 17.31 -13.80 18.34
CA GLN A 227 18.76 -13.56 18.27
C GLN A 227 19.62 -14.71 17.74
N ASN A 228 19.23 -15.97 17.95
CA ASN A 228 20.16 -17.07 17.77
C ASN A 228 20.25 -17.54 16.31
N SER A 229 21.47 -17.80 15.86
CA SER A 229 21.69 -18.65 14.68
C SER A 229 21.42 -20.11 15.05
N LEU A 230 20.78 -20.86 14.15
CA LEU A 230 20.33 -22.21 14.43
C LEU A 230 20.89 -23.18 13.39
N ASN A 231 21.38 -24.34 13.83
CA ASN A 231 21.75 -25.43 12.95
C ASN A 231 20.60 -26.43 12.84
N PHE A 232 20.13 -26.68 11.62
CA PHE A 232 19.06 -27.62 11.29
C PHE A 232 19.63 -28.90 10.67
N ARG A 233 19.12 -30.07 11.06
CA ARG A 233 19.46 -31.37 10.48
C ARG A 233 18.38 -32.42 10.73
N ILE A 234 18.40 -33.49 9.94
CA ILE A 234 17.50 -34.64 10.09
C ILE A 234 18.38 -35.87 10.30
N GLN A 235 18.11 -36.66 11.35
CA GLN A 235 18.88 -37.85 11.70
C GLN A 235 18.93 -38.81 10.51
N ASN A 236 20.14 -39.18 10.10
CA ASN A 236 20.43 -40.10 8.98
C ASN A 236 19.94 -39.64 7.59
N HIS A 237 19.47 -38.41 7.43
CA HIS A 237 19.03 -37.89 6.14
C HIS A 237 19.91 -36.73 5.69
N LYS A 238 20.27 -36.73 4.41
CA LYS A 238 20.92 -35.59 3.78
C LYS A 238 19.87 -34.63 3.21
N MET A 239 20.23 -33.35 3.15
CA MET A 239 19.36 -32.28 2.67
C MET A 239 20.00 -31.60 1.48
N LYS A 240 19.30 -31.56 0.35
CA LYS A 240 19.72 -30.84 -0.86
C LYS A 240 19.17 -29.42 -0.81
N LEU A 241 20.04 -28.42 -0.73
CA LEU A 241 19.66 -27.01 -0.74
C LEU A 241 19.22 -26.59 -2.15
N VAL A 242 17.99 -26.09 -2.29
CA VAL A 242 17.39 -25.75 -3.61
C VAL A 242 16.94 -24.31 -3.74
N GLU A 243 16.69 -23.60 -2.64
CA GLU A 243 16.31 -22.18 -2.65
C GLU A 243 16.73 -21.46 -1.36
N VAL A 244 17.04 -20.17 -1.48
CA VAL A 244 17.34 -19.26 -0.37
C VAL A 244 16.66 -17.92 -0.66
N GLU A 245 15.71 -17.51 0.19
CA GLU A 245 14.98 -16.21 0.13
C GLU A 245 14.54 -15.81 -1.30
N GLY A 246 14.07 -16.79 -2.08
CA GLY A 246 13.58 -16.64 -3.46
C GLY A 246 14.58 -16.91 -4.58
N THR A 247 15.83 -17.18 -4.26
CA THR A 247 16.88 -17.49 -5.23
C THR A 247 17.11 -18.99 -5.34
N HIS A 248 17.14 -19.54 -6.55
CA HIS A 248 17.48 -20.95 -6.75
C HIS A 248 18.98 -21.11 -6.65
N THR A 249 19.42 -22.09 -5.86
CA THR A 249 20.84 -22.31 -5.60
C THR A 249 21.43 -23.35 -6.54
N LEU A 250 22.74 -23.30 -6.75
CA LEU A 250 23.48 -24.49 -7.15
C LEU A 250 23.24 -25.56 -6.08
N GLN A 251 22.66 -26.68 -6.51
CA GLN A 251 22.12 -27.66 -5.57
C GLN A 251 23.25 -28.45 -4.90
N THR A 252 23.56 -28.05 -3.67
CA THR A 252 24.55 -28.73 -2.82
C THR A 252 23.83 -29.53 -1.75
N THR A 253 24.37 -30.71 -1.43
CA THR A 253 23.82 -31.60 -0.41
C THR A 253 24.59 -31.44 0.90
N TYR A 254 23.87 -31.18 1.99
CA TYR A 254 24.42 -30.98 3.33
C TYR A 254 23.84 -31.99 4.31
N SER A 255 24.62 -32.35 5.33
CA SER A 255 24.14 -33.10 6.49
C SER A 255 23.48 -32.18 7.53
N SER A 256 23.88 -30.91 7.58
CA SER A 256 23.30 -29.87 8.43
C SER A 256 23.48 -28.48 7.81
N LEU A 257 22.62 -27.54 8.19
CA LEU A 257 22.60 -26.17 7.67
C LEU A 257 22.51 -25.17 8.82
N ASP A 258 23.39 -24.17 8.83
CA ASP A 258 23.25 -22.98 9.67
C ASP A 258 22.25 -22.02 9.00
N ILE A 259 21.22 -21.63 9.77
CA ILE A 259 20.16 -20.71 9.36
C ILE A 259 20.16 -19.57 10.37
N HIS A 260 20.64 -18.41 9.92
CA HIS A 260 20.76 -17.23 10.77
C HIS A 260 19.41 -16.54 10.95
N VAL A 261 19.22 -15.82 12.06
CA VAL A 261 17.95 -15.14 12.35
C VAL A 261 17.56 -14.20 11.21
N GLY A 262 16.32 -14.32 10.74
CA GLY A 262 15.79 -13.62 9.57
C GLY A 262 15.90 -14.36 8.25
N GLN A 263 16.72 -15.40 8.13
CA GLN A 263 16.90 -16.12 6.86
C GLN A 263 15.84 -17.21 6.63
N SER A 264 15.62 -17.51 5.35
CA SER A 264 14.76 -18.61 4.89
C SER A 264 15.47 -19.46 3.83
N TYR A 265 15.35 -20.79 3.95
CA TYR A 265 15.95 -21.79 3.07
C TYR A 265 14.90 -22.81 2.64
N SER A 266 15.01 -23.36 1.43
CA SER A 266 14.31 -24.58 1.04
C SER A 266 15.28 -25.73 0.82
N VAL A 267 14.99 -26.88 1.41
CA VAL A 267 15.72 -28.11 1.17
C VAL A 267 14.83 -29.22 0.68
N LEU A 268 15.38 -30.12 -0.12
CA LEU A 268 14.80 -31.42 -0.42
C LEU A 268 15.47 -32.51 0.41
N PHE A 269 14.69 -33.43 0.96
CA PHE A 269 15.22 -34.67 1.52
C PHE A 269 14.38 -35.85 1.03
N THR A 270 15.02 -37.00 0.87
CA THR A 270 14.35 -38.26 0.49
C THR A 270 14.19 -39.11 1.74
N ALA A 271 13.00 -39.65 1.99
CA ALA A 271 12.73 -40.58 3.07
C ALA A 271 13.30 -41.98 2.75
N ASP A 272 14.61 -42.09 2.65
CA ASP A 272 15.35 -43.24 2.13
C ASP A 272 15.84 -44.22 3.21
N GLN A 273 15.48 -43.97 4.47
CA GLN A 273 15.89 -44.80 5.61
C GLN A 273 14.90 -45.95 5.88
N PRO A 274 15.26 -46.96 6.70
CA PRO A 274 14.31 -47.97 7.17
C PRO A 274 13.04 -47.35 7.77
N GLY A 275 11.91 -48.08 7.71
CA GLY A 275 10.62 -47.62 8.26
C GLY A 275 10.64 -47.51 9.78
N LEU A 276 11.21 -46.43 10.29
CA LEU A 276 11.36 -46.07 11.70
C LEU A 276 11.16 -44.55 11.84
N ASP A 277 11.00 -44.07 13.07
CA ASP A 277 10.98 -42.63 13.33
C ASP A 277 12.39 -42.07 13.50
N TYR A 278 12.60 -40.85 13.00
CA TYR A 278 13.89 -40.15 13.04
C TYR A 278 13.76 -38.76 13.68
N TYR A 279 14.82 -38.27 14.32
CA TYR A 279 14.82 -36.91 14.86
C TYR A 279 15.00 -35.85 13.76
N ILE A 280 14.14 -34.83 13.79
CA ILE A 280 14.45 -33.50 13.24
C ILE A 280 15.13 -32.72 14.38
N VAL A 281 16.29 -32.11 14.16
CA VAL A 281 17.10 -31.51 15.22
C VAL A 281 17.43 -30.06 14.90
N VAL A 282 17.26 -29.20 15.90
CA VAL A 282 17.66 -27.79 15.83
C VAL A 282 18.49 -27.45 17.06
N THR A 283 19.67 -26.88 16.84
CA THR A 283 20.60 -26.47 17.92
C THR A 283 21.09 -25.04 17.74
N SER A 284 21.30 -24.29 18.83
CA SER A 284 21.88 -22.95 18.74
C SER A 284 23.35 -22.98 18.33
N ARG A 285 23.79 -21.93 17.64
CA ARG A 285 25.15 -21.74 17.12
C ARG A 285 25.76 -20.46 17.68
N PHE A 286 27.07 -20.48 17.92
CA PHE A 286 27.85 -19.33 18.40
C PHE A 286 27.36 -18.79 19.76
N THR A 287 26.91 -19.70 20.63
CA THR A 287 26.42 -19.38 21.97
C THR A 287 27.25 -20.10 23.03
N SER A 288 27.35 -19.52 24.23
CA SER A 288 28.05 -20.14 25.36
C SER A 288 27.31 -21.39 25.88
N THR A 289 25.99 -21.36 25.84
CA THR A 289 25.12 -22.50 26.15
C THR A 289 24.44 -22.97 24.88
N VAL A 290 24.55 -24.26 24.56
CA VAL A 290 23.91 -24.85 23.38
C VAL A 290 22.48 -25.24 23.73
N LEU A 291 21.52 -24.46 23.24
CA LEU A 291 20.10 -24.83 23.27
C LEU A 291 19.84 -25.87 22.19
N ASN A 292 18.91 -26.77 22.45
CA ASN A 292 18.47 -27.76 21.48
C ASN A 292 16.96 -28.01 21.57
N THR A 293 16.38 -28.42 20.46
CA THR A 293 15.03 -28.98 20.39
C THR A 293 14.97 -30.04 19.31
N THR A 294 13.99 -30.92 19.41
CA THR A 294 13.77 -32.02 18.46
C THR A 294 12.32 -32.05 18.00
N GLY A 295 12.11 -32.45 16.75
CA GLY A 295 10.84 -32.92 16.21
C GLY A 295 10.97 -34.38 15.78
N ILE A 296 9.86 -34.98 15.38
CA ILE A 296 9.80 -36.37 14.94
C ILE A 296 9.43 -36.41 13.46
N LEU A 297 10.34 -36.97 12.66
CA LEU A 297 10.06 -37.41 11.30
C LEU A 297 9.51 -38.83 11.36
N HIS A 298 8.19 -38.95 11.23
CA HIS A 298 7.46 -40.20 11.34
C HIS A 298 7.31 -40.86 9.98
N TYR A 299 7.85 -42.07 9.82
CA TYR A 299 7.60 -42.86 8.62
C TYR A 299 6.21 -43.50 8.70
N SER A 300 5.41 -43.43 7.65
CA SER A 300 4.04 -43.97 7.66
C SER A 300 3.98 -45.49 7.90
N ASN A 301 5.08 -46.21 7.63
CA ASN A 301 5.29 -47.62 7.91
C ASN A 301 6.20 -47.88 9.12
N SER A 302 6.32 -46.90 10.04
CA SER A 302 7.25 -46.96 11.17
C SER A 302 6.98 -48.15 12.10
N ALA A 303 8.02 -48.96 12.34
CA ALA A 303 8.01 -50.12 13.23
C ALA A 303 8.47 -49.78 14.67
N GLY A 304 8.82 -48.54 14.96
CA GLY A 304 9.30 -48.14 16.29
C GLY A 304 9.51 -46.64 16.42
N ALA A 305 9.35 -46.14 17.65
CA ALA A 305 9.60 -44.75 18.00
C ALA A 305 11.09 -44.39 17.84
N VAL A 306 11.37 -43.08 17.80
CA VAL A 306 12.74 -42.54 17.79
C VAL A 306 13.59 -43.19 18.88
N SER A 307 14.80 -43.63 18.53
CA SER A 307 15.73 -44.31 19.45
C SER A 307 17.15 -43.74 19.35
N GLY A 308 17.91 -43.89 20.43
CA GLY A 308 19.28 -43.37 20.54
C GLY A 308 19.39 -41.85 20.72
N PRO A 309 20.62 -41.32 20.82
CA PRO A 309 20.86 -39.89 20.86
C PRO A 309 20.58 -39.26 19.49
N PHE A 310 20.07 -38.02 19.49
CA PHE A 310 19.96 -37.23 18.27
C PHE A 310 21.38 -36.92 17.71
N PRO A 311 21.53 -36.73 16.38
CA PRO A 311 22.83 -36.45 15.78
C PRO A 311 23.48 -35.19 16.37
N GLY A 312 24.77 -35.26 16.70
CA GLY A 312 25.56 -34.08 17.05
C GLY A 312 25.58 -33.04 15.92
N GLY A 313 25.89 -31.80 16.25
CA GLY A 313 25.98 -30.69 15.29
C GLY A 313 27.10 -29.75 15.67
N PRO A 314 27.51 -28.87 14.74
CA PRO A 314 28.52 -27.87 15.03
C PRO A 314 27.98 -26.91 16.11
N THR A 315 28.85 -26.38 16.98
CA THR A 315 28.51 -25.47 18.08
C THR A 315 29.09 -24.05 17.90
N ILE A 316 30.42 -23.91 17.83
CA ILE A 316 31.13 -22.62 17.77
C ILE A 316 32.03 -22.44 16.54
N GLU A 317 32.09 -23.42 15.66
CA GLU A 317 33.00 -23.47 14.50
C GLU A 317 32.60 -22.43 13.44
N VAL A 318 33.16 -21.23 13.53
CA VAL A 318 32.92 -20.10 12.61
C VAL A 318 33.41 -20.42 11.19
N ASP A 319 34.63 -20.94 11.05
CA ASP A 319 35.21 -21.24 9.74
C ASP A 319 34.36 -22.22 8.92
N TRP A 320 33.78 -23.23 9.58
CA TRP A 320 32.88 -24.18 8.94
C TRP A 320 31.63 -23.48 8.40
N SER A 321 31.00 -22.62 9.22
CA SER A 321 29.79 -21.89 8.85
C SER A 321 30.05 -20.86 7.75
N LEU A 322 31.18 -20.16 7.83
CA LEU A 322 31.62 -19.19 6.83
C LEU A 322 31.87 -19.88 5.48
N ASN A 323 32.51 -21.05 5.48
CA ASN A 323 32.70 -21.84 4.26
C ASN A 323 31.37 -22.39 3.71
N GLN A 324 30.44 -22.80 4.59
CA GLN A 324 29.09 -23.16 4.15
C GLN A 324 28.39 -21.98 3.47
N ALA A 325 28.43 -20.78 4.07
CA ALA A 325 27.84 -19.58 3.48
C ALA A 325 28.45 -19.22 2.11
N ARG A 326 29.77 -19.29 1.97
CA ARG A 326 30.48 -19.07 0.68
C ARG A 326 30.12 -20.11 -0.38
N SER A 327 29.78 -21.33 0.02
CA SER A 327 29.41 -22.41 -0.91
C SER A 327 28.03 -22.23 -1.55
N ILE A 328 27.16 -21.41 -0.94
CA ILE A 328 25.81 -21.13 -1.43
C ILE A 328 25.90 -20.10 -2.55
N ARG A 329 25.59 -20.54 -3.78
CA ARG A 329 25.69 -19.74 -5.00
C ARG A 329 24.42 -19.85 -5.83
N THR A 330 24.14 -18.84 -6.63
CA THR A 330 22.96 -18.80 -7.50
C THR A 330 23.10 -19.79 -8.65
N ASN A 331 22.04 -20.56 -8.95
CA ASN A 331 21.97 -21.32 -10.19
C ASN A 331 21.60 -20.37 -11.34
N LEU A 332 22.63 -19.89 -12.04
CA LEU A 332 22.47 -18.92 -13.14
C LEU A 332 21.63 -19.42 -14.32
N THR A 333 21.44 -20.73 -14.45
CA THR A 333 20.64 -21.36 -15.53
C THR A 333 19.18 -21.59 -15.14
N ALA A 334 18.85 -21.54 -13.85
CA ALA A 334 17.48 -21.72 -13.39
C ALA A 334 16.62 -20.54 -13.84
N SER A 335 15.38 -20.83 -14.25
CA SER A 335 14.37 -19.78 -14.46
C SER A 335 14.15 -19.01 -13.15
N GLY A 336 13.99 -17.70 -13.27
CA GLY A 336 13.56 -16.87 -12.16
C GLY A 336 12.04 -16.87 -11.98
N PRO A 337 11.50 -15.83 -11.34
CA PRO A 337 10.05 -15.57 -11.26
C PRO A 337 9.36 -15.45 -12.63
N ARG A 338 10.14 -15.15 -13.67
CA ARG A 338 9.76 -15.17 -15.09
C ARG A 338 10.62 -16.21 -15.82
N PRO A 339 10.29 -16.60 -17.06
CA PRO A 339 11.07 -17.57 -17.82
C PRO A 339 12.55 -17.21 -18.02
N ASN A 340 12.94 -15.95 -17.77
CA ASN A 340 14.33 -15.50 -17.84
C ASN A 340 15.21 -16.18 -16.77
N PRO A 341 16.43 -16.61 -17.14
CA PRO A 341 17.38 -17.15 -16.18
C PRO A 341 17.74 -16.18 -15.05
N GLN A 342 17.99 -16.68 -13.84
CA GLN A 342 18.45 -15.85 -12.71
C GLN A 342 19.79 -15.14 -12.98
N GLY A 343 20.62 -15.70 -13.87
CA GLY A 343 21.89 -15.10 -14.29
C GLY A 343 21.79 -14.00 -15.35
N SER A 344 20.59 -13.61 -15.82
CA SER A 344 20.45 -12.58 -16.85
C SER A 344 20.87 -11.17 -16.38
N TYR A 345 20.89 -10.92 -15.07
CA TYR A 345 21.36 -9.66 -14.52
C TYR A 345 22.84 -9.75 -14.12
N HIS A 346 23.71 -9.12 -14.91
CA HIS A 346 25.15 -9.16 -14.72
C HIS A 346 25.64 -8.13 -13.70
N TYR A 347 25.25 -8.31 -12.44
CA TYR A 347 25.55 -7.41 -11.33
C TYR A 347 27.06 -7.10 -11.17
N GLY A 348 27.94 -8.06 -11.46
CA GLY A 348 29.39 -7.91 -11.33
C GLY A 348 30.05 -6.99 -12.37
N MET A 349 29.34 -6.64 -13.45
CA MET A 349 29.85 -5.76 -14.51
C MET A 349 29.47 -4.29 -14.31
N ILE A 350 28.69 -3.98 -13.28
CA ILE A 350 28.17 -2.63 -13.01
C ILE A 350 29.07 -1.93 -12.01
N ASN A 351 29.53 -0.72 -12.35
CA ASN A 351 30.34 0.09 -11.45
C ASN A 351 29.51 0.61 -10.27
N THR A 352 30.03 0.44 -9.05
CA THR A 352 29.42 0.97 -7.84
C THR A 352 29.50 2.49 -7.80
N THR A 353 28.39 3.15 -7.49
CA THR A 353 28.30 4.61 -7.39
C THR A 353 28.60 5.13 -5.99
N ARG A 354 28.48 4.29 -4.95
CA ARG A 354 28.72 4.64 -3.54
C ARG A 354 29.08 3.38 -2.75
N THR A 355 30.00 3.51 -1.80
CA THR A 355 30.35 2.45 -0.84
C THR A 355 30.01 2.92 0.57
N LEU A 356 29.17 2.15 1.26
CA LEU A 356 28.80 2.33 2.66
C LEU A 356 29.52 1.29 3.51
N ILE A 357 30.16 1.70 4.60
CA ILE A 357 30.69 0.82 5.64
C ILE A 357 29.81 1.01 6.87
N VAL A 358 29.10 -0.05 7.24
CA VAL A 358 28.09 -0.12 8.28
C VAL A 358 28.67 -0.94 9.42
N ALA A 359 29.12 -0.26 10.48
CA ALA A 359 29.71 -0.89 11.66
C ALA A 359 28.75 -0.87 12.86
N ASN A 360 28.80 -1.95 13.65
CA ASN A 360 28.05 -2.03 14.90
C ASN A 360 28.54 -0.98 15.90
N SER A 361 27.62 -0.43 16.69
CA SER A 361 27.96 0.45 17.80
C SER A 361 27.17 0.02 19.03
N ALA A 362 27.83 -0.02 20.18
CA ALA A 362 27.21 -0.37 21.46
C ALA A 362 27.74 0.56 22.54
N GLY A 363 26.88 0.98 23.45
CA GLY A 363 27.25 1.89 24.52
C GLY A 363 26.06 2.27 25.37
N GLN A 364 26.28 3.18 26.31
CA GLN A 364 25.19 3.76 27.08
C GLN A 364 24.92 5.19 26.62
N VAL A 365 23.64 5.54 26.53
CA VAL A 365 23.19 6.93 26.34
C VAL A 365 22.22 7.25 27.47
N ASN A 366 22.50 8.30 28.24
CA ASN A 366 21.73 8.69 29.43
C ASN A 366 21.53 7.53 30.43
N GLY A 367 22.60 6.76 30.67
CA GLY A 367 22.60 5.62 31.61
C GLY A 367 21.85 4.37 31.13
N LYS A 368 21.32 4.34 29.90
CA LYS A 368 20.62 3.19 29.32
C LYS A 368 21.46 2.52 28.25
N GLN A 369 21.52 1.18 28.26
CA GLN A 369 22.13 0.42 27.17
C GLN A 369 21.45 0.75 25.84
N ARG A 370 22.26 1.03 24.83
CA ARG A 370 21.85 1.30 23.45
C ARG A 370 22.73 0.56 22.46
N TYR A 371 22.19 0.39 21.27
CA TYR A 371 22.89 -0.17 20.12
C TYR A 371 22.61 0.72 18.92
N GLY A 372 23.55 0.78 18.00
CA GLY A 372 23.48 1.68 16.87
C GLY A 372 24.35 1.25 15.72
N VAL A 373 24.37 2.11 14.72
CA VAL A 373 25.03 1.92 13.45
C VAL A 373 25.86 3.15 13.16
N ASN A 374 27.17 2.99 12.97
CA ASN A 374 28.10 4.12 12.79
C ASN A 374 27.89 5.23 13.84
N SER A 375 27.82 4.84 15.11
CA SER A 375 27.58 5.69 16.28
C SER A 375 26.17 6.26 16.43
N VAL A 376 25.22 5.94 15.55
CA VAL A 376 23.83 6.40 15.64
C VAL A 376 22.92 5.31 16.16
N SER A 377 22.32 5.52 17.34
CA SER A 377 21.28 4.66 17.90
C SER A 377 19.91 5.22 17.52
N PHE A 378 19.19 4.50 16.68
CA PHE A 378 17.89 4.92 16.18
C PHE A 378 16.87 5.13 17.30
N ILE A 379 16.12 6.22 17.20
CA ILE A 379 14.91 6.48 17.98
C ILE A 379 13.72 6.68 17.04
N ALA A 380 12.61 6.04 17.38
CA ALA A 380 11.37 6.20 16.63
C ALA A 380 10.80 7.62 16.84
N PRO A 381 10.49 8.38 15.77
CA PRO A 381 9.82 9.67 15.90
C PRO A 381 8.32 9.51 16.23
N ASP A 382 7.59 10.60 16.41
CA ASP A 382 6.13 10.57 16.60
C ASP A 382 5.35 10.22 15.32
N THR A 383 6.00 10.37 14.16
CA THR A 383 5.41 10.26 12.82
C THR A 383 6.31 9.39 11.95
N PRO A 384 5.81 8.31 11.31
CA PRO A 384 6.61 7.50 10.40
C PRO A 384 7.33 8.34 9.34
N MET A 385 8.63 8.10 9.13
CA MET A 385 9.45 8.90 8.22
C MET A 385 8.92 8.89 6.79
N LYS A 386 8.34 7.77 6.31
CA LYS A 386 7.71 7.73 4.99
C LYS A 386 6.51 8.66 4.87
N ILE A 387 5.66 8.70 5.90
CA ILE A 387 4.50 9.58 5.95
C ILE A 387 4.96 11.04 6.05
N ALA A 388 5.98 11.33 6.88
CA ALA A 388 6.56 12.65 7.00
C ALA A 388 7.21 13.13 5.69
N ASP A 389 7.94 12.27 4.98
CA ASP A 389 8.56 12.56 3.68
C ASP A 389 7.50 12.85 2.60
N TYR A 390 6.37 12.14 2.60
CA TYR A 390 5.25 12.42 1.70
C TYR A 390 4.64 13.80 1.97
N PHE A 391 4.32 14.10 3.23
CA PHE A 391 3.67 15.35 3.62
C PHE A 391 4.64 16.53 3.81
N LYS A 392 5.94 16.32 3.56
CA LYS A 392 7.03 17.29 3.76
C LYS A 392 7.04 17.91 5.16
N ILE A 393 6.79 17.07 6.17
CA ILE A 393 6.74 17.48 7.58
C ILE A 393 8.16 17.66 8.09
N GLN A 394 8.49 18.89 8.51
CA GLN A 394 9.82 19.23 9.01
C GLN A 394 10.06 18.69 10.43
N GLY A 395 11.33 18.41 10.73
CA GLY A 395 11.79 18.05 12.08
C GLY A 395 11.35 16.67 12.56
N VAL A 396 11.03 15.74 11.65
CA VAL A 396 10.77 14.32 11.97
C VAL A 396 12.03 13.48 11.85
N PHE A 397 12.81 13.69 10.80
CA PHE A 397 14.10 13.05 10.58
C PHE A 397 15.05 14.02 9.89
N LYS A 398 16.34 13.73 9.96
CA LYS A 398 17.39 14.45 9.22
C LYS A 398 17.83 13.62 8.03
N GLU A 399 17.80 14.22 6.84
CA GLU A 399 18.40 13.60 5.65
C GLU A 399 19.91 13.45 5.84
N ASN A 400 20.45 12.26 5.53
CA ASN A 400 21.84 11.89 5.76
C ASN A 400 22.26 12.07 7.24
N GLY A 401 21.37 11.67 8.16
CA GLY A 401 21.63 11.65 9.61
C GLY A 401 22.66 10.60 10.05
N ILE A 402 23.13 9.74 9.14
CA ILE A 402 24.14 8.72 9.38
C ILE A 402 25.27 8.85 8.36
N ALA A 403 26.51 8.67 8.81
CA ALA A 403 27.69 8.74 7.96
C ALA A 403 27.90 7.45 7.15
N ASP A 404 28.46 7.58 5.95
CA ASP A 404 28.78 6.46 5.06
C ASP A 404 29.81 5.50 5.65
N ARG A 405 30.60 5.94 6.64
CA ARG A 405 31.65 5.16 7.31
C ARG A 405 31.64 5.47 8.80
N PRO A 406 32.04 4.52 9.65
CA PRO A 406 32.26 4.79 11.06
C PRO A 406 33.39 5.82 11.21
N TYR A 407 33.18 6.82 12.07
CA TYR A 407 34.17 7.85 12.36
C TYR A 407 34.72 7.78 13.80
N GLY A 408 34.37 6.71 14.55
CA GLY A 408 34.87 6.46 15.90
C GLY A 408 34.27 7.34 17.00
N GLY A 409 33.15 8.01 16.74
CA GLY A 409 32.45 8.83 17.75
C GLY A 409 31.70 7.99 18.79
N GLY A 410 31.40 8.60 19.94
CA GLY A 410 30.50 8.03 20.95
C GLY A 410 29.07 7.87 20.42
N LEU A 411 28.32 6.91 20.99
CA LEU A 411 26.95 6.61 20.60
C LEU A 411 26.00 7.78 20.94
N TYR A 412 25.14 8.17 20.01
CA TYR A 412 24.11 9.20 20.22
C TYR A 412 22.77 8.78 19.63
N LEU A 413 21.68 9.42 20.08
CA LEU A 413 20.32 9.13 19.60
C LEU A 413 19.96 10.04 18.43
N ASP A 414 19.44 9.46 17.35
CA ASP A 414 18.86 10.23 16.24
C ASP A 414 17.84 9.37 15.45
N THR A 415 16.98 10.01 14.67
CA THR A 415 16.13 9.35 13.66
C THR A 415 16.91 9.26 12.34
N ALA A 416 17.85 8.32 12.29
CA ALA A 416 18.79 8.17 11.17
C ALA A 416 18.11 7.78 9.85
N VAL A 417 18.22 8.65 8.85
CA VAL A 417 17.85 8.38 7.45
C VAL A 417 19.06 8.65 6.56
N LEU A 418 19.42 7.69 5.72
CA LEU A 418 20.44 7.83 4.69
C LEU A 418 19.75 7.98 3.33
N THR A 419 19.95 9.12 2.68
CA THR A 419 19.35 9.37 1.36
C THR A 419 20.28 8.87 0.26
N VAL A 420 19.71 8.13 -0.69
CA VAL A 420 20.42 7.65 -1.88
C VAL A 420 19.58 7.89 -3.14
N PRO A 421 20.19 8.34 -4.26
CA PRO A 421 19.46 8.50 -5.51
C PRO A 421 18.86 7.19 -6.03
N TYR A 422 17.66 7.26 -6.58
CA TYR A 422 17.03 6.16 -7.31
C TYR A 422 17.92 5.69 -8.46
N ARG A 423 18.06 4.36 -8.60
CA ARG A 423 18.95 3.63 -9.51
C ARG A 423 20.45 3.75 -9.22
N ALA A 424 20.84 4.26 -8.06
CA ALA A 424 22.20 4.08 -7.58
C ALA A 424 22.54 2.58 -7.45
N TYR A 425 23.79 2.23 -7.74
CA TYR A 425 24.30 0.88 -7.55
C TYR A 425 25.31 0.91 -6.40
N VAL A 426 24.91 0.41 -5.24
CA VAL A 426 25.62 0.65 -3.97
C VAL A 426 26.31 -0.61 -3.49
N GLU A 427 27.50 -0.44 -2.94
CA GLU A 427 28.16 -1.44 -2.11
C GLU A 427 27.87 -1.12 -0.65
N ILE A 428 27.41 -2.12 0.11
CA ILE A 428 27.30 -2.02 1.57
C ILE A 428 28.20 -3.08 2.18
N VAL A 429 29.13 -2.65 3.02
CA VAL A 429 30.03 -3.49 3.80
C VAL A 429 29.57 -3.45 5.24
N PHE A 430 29.07 -4.57 5.74
CA PHE A 430 28.79 -4.75 7.15
C PHE A 430 30.08 -5.16 7.87
N GLN A 431 30.55 -4.33 8.79
CA GLN A 431 31.75 -4.55 9.60
C GLN A 431 31.33 -4.97 11.01
N ASN A 432 31.77 -6.15 11.46
CA ASN A 432 31.48 -6.66 12.79
C ASN A 432 32.75 -6.79 13.61
N ASP A 433 33.00 -5.80 14.46
CA ASP A 433 34.13 -5.77 15.37
C ASP A 433 33.85 -6.44 16.72
N GLU A 434 32.66 -7.01 16.89
CA GLU A 434 32.23 -7.68 18.11
C GLU A 434 32.57 -9.18 18.08
N ASP A 435 32.47 -9.83 19.23
CA ASP A 435 32.69 -11.27 19.42
C ASP A 435 31.41 -12.11 19.24
N ILE A 436 30.29 -11.48 18.88
CA ILE A 436 29.02 -12.13 18.60
C ILE A 436 28.68 -12.05 17.11
N LEU A 437 27.88 -13.00 16.63
CA LEU A 437 27.35 -12.97 15.26
C LEU A 437 26.28 -11.87 15.13
N GLN A 438 26.28 -11.18 13.99
CA GLN A 438 25.20 -10.27 13.58
C GLN A 438 24.46 -10.83 12.38
N SER A 439 23.20 -10.43 12.22
CA SER A 439 22.40 -10.69 11.03
C SER A 439 21.75 -9.39 10.59
N TRP A 440 21.91 -9.01 9.33
CA TRP A 440 21.41 -7.76 8.76
C TRP A 440 20.36 -8.03 7.70
N HIS A 441 19.24 -7.32 7.80
CA HIS A 441 18.11 -7.39 6.87
C HIS A 441 17.82 -6.03 6.27
N LEU A 442 17.48 -6.03 4.97
CA LEU A 442 17.01 -4.84 4.26
C LEU A 442 15.59 -5.07 3.72
N ASP A 443 14.64 -4.31 4.23
CA ASP A 443 13.27 -4.32 3.70
C ASP A 443 13.25 -3.83 2.24
N GLY A 444 12.30 -4.33 1.45
CA GLY A 444 12.07 -3.87 0.08
C GLY A 444 13.07 -4.36 -0.97
N TYR A 445 14.12 -5.08 -0.59
CA TYR A 445 15.20 -5.48 -1.49
C TYR A 445 15.69 -6.91 -1.29
N SER A 446 16.22 -7.46 -2.38
CA SER A 446 17.18 -8.54 -2.36
C SER A 446 18.51 -7.99 -2.89
N PHE A 447 19.62 -8.42 -2.30
CA PHE A 447 20.98 -7.97 -2.63
C PHE A 447 21.91 -9.14 -2.91
N PHE A 448 22.97 -8.91 -3.68
CA PHE A 448 23.98 -9.90 -4.00
C PHE A 448 25.02 -9.94 -2.88
N VAL A 449 25.20 -11.08 -2.21
CA VAL A 449 26.27 -11.25 -1.21
C VAL A 449 27.58 -11.55 -1.92
N VAL A 450 28.36 -10.51 -2.20
CA VAL A 450 29.55 -10.60 -3.07
C VAL A 450 30.78 -11.06 -2.33
N GLY A 451 30.91 -10.85 -1.02
CA GLY A 451 32.07 -11.28 -0.27
C GLY A 451 31.84 -11.34 1.22
N MET A 452 32.62 -12.17 1.91
CA MET A 452 32.67 -12.25 3.37
C MET A 452 34.02 -12.83 3.76
N ASP A 453 34.64 -12.31 4.82
CA ASP A 453 35.88 -12.87 5.37
C ASP A 453 36.14 -12.39 6.80
N GLY A 454 37.08 -13.05 7.50
CA GLY A 454 37.56 -12.60 8.80
C GLY A 454 38.33 -11.28 8.74
N GLY A 455 38.40 -10.59 9.87
CA GLY A 455 39.16 -9.35 10.04
C GLY A 455 38.40 -8.09 9.63
N GLN A 456 39.17 -7.04 9.31
CA GLN A 456 38.65 -5.75 8.87
C GLN A 456 38.55 -5.72 7.34
N TRP A 457 37.44 -5.19 6.83
CA TRP A 457 37.32 -4.96 5.40
C TRP A 457 38.29 -3.89 4.93
N THR A 458 38.92 -4.11 3.77
CA THR A 458 39.75 -3.12 3.09
C THR A 458 39.35 -3.03 1.62
N THR A 459 39.79 -2.00 0.91
CA THR A 459 39.58 -1.90 -0.56
C THR A 459 40.11 -3.13 -1.30
N ALA A 460 41.20 -3.75 -0.82
CA ALA A 460 41.79 -4.96 -1.41
C ALA A 460 40.91 -6.21 -1.23
N SER A 461 40.00 -6.21 -0.25
CA SER A 461 39.04 -7.30 -0.02
C SER A 461 38.13 -7.56 -1.22
N ARG A 462 37.98 -6.60 -2.15
CA ARG A 462 37.24 -6.78 -3.40
C ARG A 462 37.83 -7.85 -4.32
N ASN A 463 39.12 -8.18 -4.16
CA ASN A 463 39.75 -9.28 -4.90
C ASN A 463 39.15 -10.65 -4.56
N LEU A 464 38.44 -10.76 -3.43
CA LEU A 464 37.78 -11.97 -2.97
C LEU A 464 36.30 -12.03 -3.40
N TYR A 465 35.80 -11.01 -4.11
CA TYR A 465 34.38 -10.93 -4.42
C TYR A 465 33.96 -11.95 -5.49
N ASN A 466 32.85 -12.62 -5.22
CA ASN A 466 32.11 -13.38 -6.20
C ASN A 466 31.24 -12.44 -7.07
N LEU A 467 31.77 -12.07 -8.23
CA LEU A 467 31.09 -11.20 -9.21
C LEU A 467 30.39 -11.97 -10.33
N ARG A 468 30.23 -13.30 -10.18
CA ARG A 468 29.60 -14.15 -11.19
C ARG A 468 28.28 -14.76 -10.73
N ASP A 469 28.29 -15.48 -9.61
CA ASP A 469 27.16 -16.31 -9.15
C ASP A 469 26.86 -16.14 -7.65
N ALA A 470 27.08 -14.95 -7.11
CA ALA A 470 26.70 -14.58 -5.74
C ALA A 470 25.21 -14.86 -5.50
N VAL A 471 24.89 -15.35 -4.31
CA VAL A 471 23.50 -15.55 -3.88
C VAL A 471 22.82 -14.20 -3.70
N ALA A 472 21.63 -14.06 -4.29
CA ALA A 472 20.75 -12.93 -4.04
C ALA A 472 19.81 -13.26 -2.87
N ARG A 473 19.76 -12.41 -1.84
CA ARG A 473 18.92 -12.60 -0.65
C ARG A 473 18.61 -11.29 0.07
N CYS A 474 17.69 -11.30 1.05
CA CYS A 474 17.32 -10.11 1.85
C CYS A 474 17.98 -10.05 3.24
N THR A 475 18.55 -11.16 3.72
CA THR A 475 19.20 -11.22 5.04
C THR A 475 20.59 -11.86 4.95
N THR A 476 21.62 -11.22 5.52
CA THR A 476 22.98 -11.78 5.59
C THR A 476 23.58 -11.70 6.98
N GLN A 477 24.28 -12.75 7.36
CA GLN A 477 25.08 -12.80 8.58
C GLN A 477 26.40 -12.06 8.43
N VAL A 478 26.97 -11.63 9.56
CA VAL A 478 28.33 -11.12 9.69
C VAL A 478 28.94 -11.80 10.92
N TYR A 479 29.93 -12.65 10.69
CA TYR A 479 30.55 -13.45 11.74
C TYR A 479 31.29 -12.57 12.78
N PRO A 480 31.59 -13.10 13.98
CA PRO A 480 32.44 -12.41 14.95
C PRO A 480 33.78 -11.97 14.32
N LYS A 481 34.21 -10.73 14.59
CA LYS A 481 35.48 -10.16 14.11
C LYS A 481 35.68 -10.30 12.59
N ALA A 482 34.63 -10.05 11.81
CA ALA A 482 34.58 -10.32 10.38
C ALA A 482 33.79 -9.22 9.62
N TRP A 483 33.75 -9.34 8.30
CA TRP A 483 32.97 -8.47 7.43
C TRP A 483 32.15 -9.25 6.41
N THR A 484 31.10 -8.62 5.88
CA THR A 484 30.32 -9.13 4.74
C THR A 484 29.94 -7.97 3.84
N ALA A 485 30.16 -8.11 2.55
CA ALA A 485 29.90 -7.10 1.53
C ALA A 485 28.77 -7.54 0.60
N ILE A 486 27.89 -6.59 0.28
CA ILE A 486 26.77 -6.78 -0.63
C ILE A 486 26.79 -5.73 -1.74
N TYR A 487 26.30 -6.12 -2.92
CA TYR A 487 25.95 -5.20 -4.00
C TYR A 487 24.44 -5.12 -4.16
N ILE A 488 23.92 -3.91 -4.33
CA ILE A 488 22.49 -3.65 -4.40
C ILE A 488 22.16 -2.55 -5.43
N PRO A 489 21.29 -2.83 -6.41
CA PRO A 489 20.64 -1.79 -7.20
C PRO A 489 19.49 -1.18 -6.40
N LEU A 490 19.53 0.12 -6.14
CA LEU A 490 18.46 0.84 -5.43
C LEU A 490 17.37 1.29 -6.41
N ASP A 491 16.62 0.33 -6.94
CA ASP A 491 15.58 0.49 -7.96
C ASP A 491 14.14 0.51 -7.41
N ASN A 492 13.98 0.62 -6.10
CA ASN A 492 12.69 0.65 -5.41
C ASN A 492 12.58 1.93 -4.58
N VAL A 493 11.91 2.95 -5.14
CA VAL A 493 11.71 4.25 -4.49
C VAL A 493 10.87 4.07 -3.22
N GLY A 494 11.28 4.72 -2.14
CA GLY A 494 10.61 4.61 -0.86
C GLY A 494 11.53 4.81 0.34
N MET A 495 11.02 4.46 1.50
CA MET A 495 11.73 4.46 2.77
C MET A 495 11.85 3.02 3.25
N TRP A 496 13.07 2.50 3.38
CA TRP A 496 13.32 1.08 3.62
C TRP A 496 14.20 0.88 4.85
N ASN A 497 13.82 -0.02 5.76
CA ASN A 497 14.56 -0.24 6.99
C ASN A 497 15.77 -1.16 6.74
N LEU A 498 16.97 -0.72 7.13
CA LEU A 498 18.14 -1.57 7.26
C LEU A 498 18.38 -1.81 8.76
N ARG A 499 18.25 -3.06 9.21
CA ARG A 499 18.27 -3.40 10.64
C ARG A 499 19.06 -4.68 10.92
N THR A 500 19.48 -4.81 12.17
CA THR A 500 19.83 -6.12 12.70
C THR A 500 18.56 -6.97 12.92
N GLU A 501 18.64 -8.27 12.68
CA GLU A 501 17.61 -9.24 13.04
C GLU A 501 17.78 -9.76 14.49
N PHE A 502 18.82 -9.30 15.21
CA PHE A 502 18.86 -9.41 16.66
C PHE A 502 17.87 -8.42 17.28
N TRP A 503 16.66 -8.89 17.55
CA TRP A 503 15.49 -8.08 17.87
C TRP A 503 15.66 -7.17 19.09
N ALA A 504 16.35 -7.63 20.13
CA ALA A 504 16.64 -6.80 21.30
C ALA A 504 17.53 -5.59 20.96
N ARG A 505 18.50 -5.78 20.04
CA ARG A 505 19.37 -4.70 19.59
C ARG A 505 18.66 -3.77 18.62
N GLN A 506 17.81 -4.30 17.73
CA GLN A 506 16.95 -3.50 16.86
C GLN A 506 16.04 -2.59 17.71
N TYR A 507 15.37 -3.15 18.72
CA TYR A 507 14.49 -2.42 19.64
C TYR A 507 15.24 -1.28 20.36
N LEU A 508 16.50 -1.53 20.72
CA LEU A 508 17.35 -0.55 21.39
C LEU A 508 18.08 0.43 20.45
N GLY A 509 17.90 0.34 19.13
CA GLY A 509 18.31 1.36 18.17
C GLY A 509 19.24 0.90 17.04
N GLN A 510 19.59 -0.38 16.92
CA GLN A 510 20.51 -0.87 15.88
C GLN A 510 19.82 -1.04 14.52
N GLN A 511 19.45 0.08 13.92
CA GLN A 511 18.78 0.17 12.64
C GLN A 511 18.93 1.59 12.09
N PHE A 512 18.63 1.77 10.81
CA PHE A 512 18.38 3.07 10.20
C PHE A 512 17.49 2.87 8.97
N TYR A 513 17.15 3.96 8.28
CA TYR A 513 16.34 3.87 7.07
C TYR A 513 17.08 4.40 5.85
N LEU A 514 16.99 3.66 4.74
CA LEU A 514 17.41 4.10 3.42
C LEU A 514 16.24 4.82 2.75
N ARG A 515 16.43 6.09 2.43
CA ARG A 515 15.51 6.88 1.61
C ARG A 515 16.00 6.83 0.16
N VAL A 516 15.37 5.98 -0.64
CA VAL A 516 15.65 5.88 -2.07
C VAL A 516 14.78 6.90 -2.78
N TYR A 517 15.41 7.97 -3.26
CA TYR A 517 14.72 9.20 -3.63
C TYR A 517 14.81 9.51 -5.13
N THR A 518 13.73 10.07 -5.68
CA THR A 518 13.68 10.69 -7.00
C THR A 518 12.80 11.93 -6.95
N ASP A 519 13.10 12.93 -7.76
CA ASP A 519 12.24 14.10 -7.98
C ASP A 519 10.99 13.75 -8.84
N SER A 520 10.98 12.56 -9.45
CA SER A 520 9.84 12.04 -10.21
C SER A 520 8.67 11.73 -9.27
N THR A 521 7.49 12.26 -9.60
CA THR A 521 6.22 11.89 -8.93
C THR A 521 5.44 10.84 -9.72
N SER A 522 6.12 10.15 -10.66
CA SER A 522 5.50 9.16 -11.54
C SER A 522 5.09 7.91 -10.77
N LEU A 523 3.88 7.41 -11.08
CA LEU A 523 3.38 6.12 -10.58
C LEU A 523 4.22 4.92 -11.06
N ARG A 524 5.09 5.15 -12.05
CA ARG A 524 6.08 4.17 -12.48
C ARG A 524 7.15 3.94 -11.42
N ASP A 525 7.53 4.99 -10.69
CA ASP A 525 8.67 4.98 -9.77
C ASP A 525 8.21 4.71 -8.33
N GLU A 526 7.12 5.35 -7.89
CA GLU A 526 6.52 5.08 -6.58
C GLU A 526 4.99 5.13 -6.65
N PHE A 527 4.32 4.22 -5.95
CA PHE A 527 2.88 4.30 -5.80
C PHE A 527 2.48 5.45 -4.88
N PRO A 528 1.33 6.06 -5.14
CA PRO A 528 0.87 7.16 -4.33
C PRO A 528 0.35 6.61 -3.00
N ILE A 529 0.46 7.40 -1.92
CA ILE A 529 0.05 6.99 -0.57
C ILE A 529 -1.32 6.27 -0.57
N PRO A 530 -1.47 5.12 0.11
CA PRO A 530 -2.73 4.38 0.16
C PRO A 530 -3.89 5.22 0.67
N LYS A 531 -5.09 4.99 0.13
CA LYS A 531 -6.30 5.74 0.54
C LYS A 531 -6.70 5.46 1.99
N ASN A 532 -6.41 4.26 2.47
CA ASN A 532 -6.63 3.80 3.84
C ASN A 532 -5.39 4.01 4.73
N ALA A 533 -4.38 4.76 4.28
CA ALA A 533 -3.18 5.01 5.07
C ALA A 533 -3.56 5.66 6.41
N LEU A 534 -3.14 5.04 7.51
CA LEU A 534 -3.30 5.60 8.83
C LEU A 534 -2.38 6.80 9.01
N LEU A 535 -2.88 7.85 9.64
CA LEU A 535 -2.15 9.08 9.91
C LEU A 535 -2.04 9.32 11.41
N CYS A 536 -0.82 9.54 11.89
CA CYS A 536 -0.47 9.64 13.31
C CYS A 536 0.61 10.71 13.51
N GLY A 537 0.89 11.05 14.77
CA GLY A 537 1.84 12.11 15.11
C GLY A 537 1.49 13.44 14.45
N ARG A 538 2.48 14.09 13.84
CA ARG A 538 2.35 15.37 13.12
C ARG A 538 1.60 15.25 11.79
N ALA A 539 1.35 14.03 11.32
CA ALA A 539 0.50 13.78 10.15
C ALA A 539 -0.99 13.69 10.50
N SER A 540 -1.34 13.64 11.80
CA SER A 540 -2.74 13.58 12.24
C SER A 540 -3.55 14.76 11.68
N GLY A 541 -4.77 14.48 11.21
CA GLY A 541 -5.67 15.46 10.63
C GLY A 541 -5.35 15.89 9.18
N ARG A 542 -4.22 15.44 8.61
CA ARG A 542 -3.95 15.60 7.17
C ARG A 542 -4.86 14.68 6.35
N ARG A 543 -4.97 14.92 5.05
CA ARG A 543 -5.76 14.10 4.12
C ARG A 543 -4.89 13.55 3.02
N THR A 544 -5.11 12.28 2.67
CA THR A 544 -4.42 11.59 1.59
C THR A 544 -5.20 11.76 0.28
N ARG A 545 -4.62 12.57 -0.63
CA ARG A 545 -5.07 12.93 -2.00
C ARG A 545 -6.36 13.74 -2.13
N PRO A 546 -6.33 14.85 -2.92
CA PRO A 546 -7.49 15.54 -3.45
C PRO A 546 -7.83 15.03 -4.86
N LEU A 547 -8.26 13.77 -5.00
CA LEU A 547 -8.69 13.27 -6.33
C LEU A 547 -10.03 13.87 -6.78
N ASP A 548 -10.72 14.60 -5.91
CA ASP A 548 -12.06 15.12 -6.14
C ASP A 548 -12.11 16.10 -7.33
N ALA A 549 -11.10 16.96 -7.51
CA ALA A 549 -11.07 17.95 -8.58
C ALA A 549 -10.83 17.33 -9.97
N VAL A 550 -9.92 16.35 -10.09
CA VAL A 550 -9.67 15.62 -11.35
C VAL A 550 -10.88 14.77 -11.72
N ILE A 551 -11.43 14.04 -10.74
CA ILE A 551 -12.62 13.21 -10.94
C ILE A 551 -13.80 14.09 -11.36
N TYR A 552 -13.97 15.26 -10.73
CA TYR A 552 -14.99 16.23 -11.12
C TYR A 552 -14.80 16.68 -12.57
N ALA A 553 -13.60 17.13 -12.95
CA ALA A 553 -13.31 17.61 -14.29
C ALA A 553 -13.63 16.55 -15.36
N LEU A 554 -13.22 15.31 -15.13
CA LEU A 554 -13.56 14.19 -16.01
C LEU A 554 -15.07 13.86 -16.00
N GLY A 555 -15.71 13.90 -14.83
CA GLY A 555 -17.13 13.62 -14.64
C GLY A 555 -18.03 14.62 -15.34
N VAL A 556 -17.60 15.89 -15.41
CA VAL A 556 -18.29 16.90 -16.22
C VAL A 556 -17.85 16.85 -17.68
N GLY A 557 -16.88 16.04 -18.09
CA GLY A 557 -16.55 15.76 -19.50
C GLY A 557 -15.31 16.44 -20.07
N ALA A 558 -14.41 16.98 -19.22
CA ALA A 558 -13.09 17.42 -19.67
C ALA A 558 -12.31 16.25 -20.28
N CYS A 559 -11.59 16.49 -21.39
CA CYS A 559 -10.88 15.47 -22.17
C CYS A 559 -11.77 14.32 -22.68
N GLY A 560 -13.10 14.48 -22.66
CA GLY A 560 -14.05 13.42 -23.00
C GLY A 560 -14.00 13.01 -24.47
N GLY A 561 -13.81 13.98 -25.37
CA GLY A 561 -13.69 13.75 -26.82
C GLY A 561 -12.27 13.50 -27.31
N ASN A 562 -11.26 14.00 -26.60
CA ASN A 562 -9.84 13.82 -26.91
C ASN A 562 -9.00 13.86 -25.62
N ALA A 563 -8.28 12.78 -25.34
CA ALA A 563 -7.49 12.63 -24.10
C ALA A 563 -6.25 13.55 -24.05
N ILE A 564 -5.82 14.08 -25.20
CA ILE A 564 -4.64 14.97 -25.33
C ILE A 564 -5.03 16.41 -25.70
N ASP A 565 -6.27 16.81 -25.40
CA ASP A 565 -6.74 18.17 -25.63
C ASP A 565 -5.98 19.15 -24.73
N SER A 566 -5.06 19.93 -25.29
CA SER A 566 -4.19 20.85 -24.55
C SER A 566 -4.94 21.93 -23.78
N ASP A 567 -6.17 22.26 -24.20
CA ASP A 567 -6.97 23.29 -23.53
C ASP A 567 -7.61 22.76 -22.24
N GLU A 568 -7.87 21.44 -22.18
CA GLU A 568 -8.53 20.77 -21.05
C GLU A 568 -7.58 19.89 -20.21
N LEU A 569 -6.42 19.50 -20.75
CA LEU A 569 -5.47 18.60 -20.10
C LEU A 569 -5.04 19.12 -18.73
N LYS A 570 -4.91 20.44 -18.58
CA LYS A 570 -4.57 21.14 -17.33
C LYS A 570 -5.52 20.86 -16.15
N TYR A 571 -6.75 20.39 -16.40
CA TYR A 571 -7.70 20.01 -15.35
C TYR A 571 -7.50 18.58 -14.83
N VAL A 572 -6.77 17.74 -15.57
CA VAL A 572 -6.62 16.31 -15.28
C VAL A 572 -5.16 15.87 -15.12
N TYR A 573 -4.23 16.65 -15.67
CA TYR A 573 -2.80 16.40 -15.65
C TYR A 573 -2.00 17.71 -15.68
N HIS A 574 -0.89 17.73 -14.96
CA HIS A 574 0.12 18.76 -15.06
C HIS A 574 1.51 18.13 -14.87
N GLU A 575 2.49 18.51 -15.68
CA GLU A 575 3.84 17.91 -15.68
C GLU A 575 4.56 18.01 -14.32
N LYS A 576 4.29 19.09 -13.58
CA LYS A 576 4.84 19.36 -12.23
C LYS A 576 4.09 18.64 -11.09
N GLY A 577 3.12 17.78 -11.41
CA GLY A 577 2.35 17.00 -10.44
C GLY A 577 0.96 17.57 -10.11
N GLN A 578 0.21 16.82 -9.30
CA GLN A 578 -1.22 17.07 -9.03
C GLN A 578 -1.52 18.42 -8.38
N HIS A 579 -0.58 19.01 -7.64
CA HIS A 579 -0.79 20.32 -7.01
C HIS A 579 -0.94 21.47 -8.03
N PHE A 580 -0.52 21.26 -9.28
CA PHE A 580 -0.54 22.28 -10.33
C PHE A 580 -1.69 22.12 -11.33
N ILE A 581 -2.58 21.15 -11.14
CA ILE A 581 -3.80 21.07 -11.96
C ILE A 581 -4.69 22.29 -11.67
N GLN A 582 -5.38 22.77 -12.70
CA GLN A 582 -6.41 23.80 -12.54
C GLN A 582 -7.72 23.15 -12.09
N VAL A 583 -8.58 23.92 -11.42
CA VAL A 583 -9.87 23.46 -10.93
C VAL A 583 -10.99 24.26 -11.61
N LEU A 584 -12.01 23.57 -12.11
CA LEU A 584 -13.17 24.22 -12.73
C LEU A 584 -13.98 24.99 -11.68
N PRO A 585 -14.42 26.23 -11.95
CA PRO A 585 -15.17 27.07 -11.01
C PRO A 585 -16.44 26.40 -10.46
N THR A 586 -17.12 25.59 -11.28
CA THR A 586 -18.33 24.87 -10.88
C THR A 586 -18.08 23.78 -9.83
N PHE A 587 -16.83 23.37 -9.60
CA PHE A 587 -16.45 22.49 -8.49
C PHE A 587 -16.86 23.08 -7.13
N ALA A 588 -16.92 24.41 -7.02
CA ALA A 588 -17.34 25.10 -5.80
C ALA A 588 -18.78 24.75 -5.35
N ALA A 589 -19.64 24.28 -6.26
CA ALA A 589 -20.99 23.82 -5.91
C ALA A 589 -20.98 22.57 -5.02
N LEU A 590 -19.90 21.79 -5.02
CA LEU A 590 -19.78 20.61 -4.16
C LEU A 590 -19.50 20.99 -2.69
N PHE A 591 -19.00 22.21 -2.43
CA PHE A 591 -18.72 22.66 -1.07
C PHE A 591 -19.99 22.84 -0.24
N SER A 592 -21.10 23.28 -0.87
CA SER A 592 -22.40 23.40 -0.21
C SER A 592 -23.07 22.04 0.01
N LEU A 593 -22.91 21.08 -0.90
CA LEU A 593 -23.44 19.72 -0.78
C LEU A 593 -22.93 18.99 0.47
N GLY A 594 -21.62 19.09 0.77
CA GLY A 594 -21.04 18.46 1.97
C GLY A 594 -21.57 19.02 3.30
N SER A 595 -22.24 20.17 3.29
CA SER A 595 -22.86 20.77 4.47
C SER A 595 -24.32 20.33 4.68
N LEU A 596 -24.89 19.63 3.71
CA LEU A 596 -26.23 19.02 3.73
C LEU A 596 -26.06 17.52 3.95
N GLY A 597 -26.03 17.06 5.21
CA GLY A 597 -25.88 15.63 5.53
C GLY A 597 -26.90 14.75 4.81
N ASN A 598 -26.51 13.55 4.37
CA ASN A 598 -27.33 12.55 3.66
C ASN A 598 -28.34 13.08 2.60
N GLY A 599 -28.10 14.26 2.02
CA GLY A 599 -29.00 14.87 1.04
C GLY A 599 -30.28 15.49 1.62
N SER A 600 -30.38 15.70 2.93
CA SER A 600 -31.52 16.35 3.59
C SER A 600 -31.13 17.68 4.25
N VAL A 601 -31.95 18.72 4.03
CA VAL A 601 -31.91 19.95 4.81
C VAL A 601 -32.71 19.69 6.11
N GLU A 602 -32.06 19.60 7.26
CA GLU A 602 -32.78 19.56 8.55
C GLU A 602 -33.16 20.97 8.95
N LEU A 603 -34.47 21.26 8.96
CA LEU A 603 -35.01 22.52 9.43
C LEU A 603 -35.97 22.28 10.58
N PRO A 604 -35.67 22.81 11.79
CA PRO A 604 -36.57 22.72 12.92
C PRO A 604 -37.97 23.20 12.56
N GLY A 605 -38.96 22.33 12.73
CA GLY A 605 -40.37 22.66 12.50
C GLY A 605 -40.91 22.50 11.07
N LEU A 606 -40.07 22.13 10.09
CA LEU A 606 -40.52 21.89 8.70
C LEU A 606 -40.42 20.41 8.33
N GLN A 607 -41.56 19.72 8.27
CA GLN A 607 -41.64 18.35 7.78
C GLN A 607 -41.84 18.33 6.26
N TYR A 608 -41.06 17.51 5.55
CA TYR A 608 -41.20 17.31 4.12
C TYR A 608 -40.74 15.90 3.72
N ASP A 609 -41.17 15.45 2.56
CA ASP A 609 -40.68 14.20 1.95
C ASP A 609 -39.40 14.50 1.14
N PRO A 610 -38.23 13.94 1.53
CA PRO A 610 -36.98 14.15 0.79
C PRO A 610 -37.04 13.74 -0.68
N ARG A 611 -37.94 12.83 -1.07
CA ARG A 611 -38.13 12.41 -2.47
C ARG A 611 -38.73 13.49 -3.35
N LEU A 612 -39.40 14.47 -2.74
CA LEU A 612 -40.06 15.57 -3.45
C LEU A 612 -39.19 16.83 -3.57
N LEU A 613 -37.99 16.78 -2.97
CA LEU A 613 -36.98 17.84 -3.03
C LEU A 613 -36.51 18.05 -4.47
N LEU A 614 -36.52 19.30 -4.91
CA LEU A 614 -35.98 19.70 -6.20
C LEU A 614 -34.97 20.82 -6.00
N HIS A 615 -33.74 20.60 -6.46
CA HIS A 615 -32.76 21.68 -6.61
C HIS A 615 -33.18 22.51 -7.83
N GLY A 616 -33.65 23.74 -7.61
CA GLY A 616 -34.18 24.58 -8.69
C GLY A 616 -33.18 25.57 -9.26
N GLN A 617 -32.32 26.16 -8.43
CA GLN A 617 -31.33 27.15 -8.89
C GLN A 617 -30.01 27.06 -8.11
N GLN A 618 -28.92 27.33 -8.82
CA GLN A 618 -27.59 27.48 -8.27
C GLN A 618 -27.00 28.82 -8.72
N TYR A 619 -26.44 29.56 -7.77
CA TYR A 619 -25.57 30.70 -7.99
C TYR A 619 -24.22 30.45 -7.32
N ILE A 620 -23.14 30.83 -7.99
CA ILE A 620 -21.76 30.67 -7.52
C ILE A 620 -21.03 31.98 -7.80
N GLU A 621 -20.34 32.51 -6.80
CA GLU A 621 -19.46 33.66 -6.92
C GLU A 621 -18.06 33.28 -6.46
N ILE A 622 -17.07 33.52 -7.32
CA ILE A 622 -15.68 33.13 -7.10
C ILE A 622 -14.88 34.38 -6.77
N TYR A 623 -14.35 34.46 -5.55
CA TYR A 623 -13.53 35.60 -5.12
C TYR A 623 -12.05 35.34 -5.37
N LYS A 624 -11.62 34.06 -5.36
CA LYS A 624 -10.25 33.64 -5.65
C LYS A 624 -10.24 32.36 -6.49
N PRO A 625 -9.22 32.15 -7.35
CA PRO A 625 -8.98 30.87 -8.01
C PRO A 625 -9.06 29.68 -7.05
N LEU A 626 -9.76 28.63 -7.44
CA LEU A 626 -9.85 27.41 -6.65
C LEU A 626 -8.52 26.64 -6.73
N PRO A 627 -7.85 26.35 -5.60
CA PRO A 627 -6.64 25.55 -5.59
C PRO A 627 -6.96 24.07 -5.79
N SER A 628 -5.99 23.31 -6.28
CA SER A 628 -6.06 21.84 -6.39
C SER A 628 -6.17 21.12 -5.04
N ASN A 629 -5.83 21.81 -3.94
CA ASN A 629 -5.95 21.32 -2.57
C ASN A 629 -6.19 22.49 -1.59
N ALA A 630 -7.19 22.39 -0.71
CA ALA A 630 -7.41 23.34 0.37
C ALA A 630 -8.24 22.73 1.51
N SER A 631 -8.04 23.27 2.71
CA SER A 631 -8.95 23.05 3.85
C SER A 631 -9.92 24.23 3.96
N LEU A 632 -11.22 23.94 4.02
CA LEU A 632 -12.27 24.95 4.01
C LEU A 632 -13.15 24.89 5.26
N ILE A 633 -13.66 26.04 5.68
CA ILE A 633 -14.76 26.18 6.64
C ILE A 633 -15.96 26.76 5.88
N ASN A 634 -17.07 26.02 5.88
CA ASN A 634 -18.32 26.48 5.30
C ASN A 634 -19.21 27.10 6.38
N LYS A 635 -19.70 28.31 6.14
CA LYS A 635 -20.78 28.93 6.92
C LYS A 635 -22.04 28.93 6.08
N VAL A 636 -23.05 28.18 6.52
CA VAL A 636 -24.34 28.06 5.84
C VAL A 636 -25.38 28.90 6.56
N THR A 637 -26.11 29.71 5.79
CA THR A 637 -27.18 30.59 6.29
C THR A 637 -28.43 30.35 5.45
N LEU A 638 -29.57 30.13 6.12
CA LEU A 638 -30.88 30.19 5.47
C LEU A 638 -31.24 31.67 5.24
N THR A 639 -31.13 32.13 4.00
CA THR A 639 -31.38 33.53 3.62
C THR A 639 -32.82 33.81 3.23
N GLY A 640 -33.59 32.78 2.88
CA GLY A 640 -34.99 32.90 2.50
C GLY A 640 -35.76 31.60 2.73
N LEU A 641 -36.98 31.73 3.23
CA LEU A 641 -37.97 30.66 3.33
C LEU A 641 -39.31 31.22 2.84
N HIS A 642 -39.79 30.72 1.70
CA HIS A 642 -40.97 31.25 1.03
C HIS A 642 -42.01 30.15 0.82
N ASP A 643 -43.28 30.49 0.98
CA ASP A 643 -44.39 29.59 0.69
C ASP A 643 -44.91 29.84 -0.73
N GLN A 644 -44.64 28.91 -1.63
CA GLN A 644 -45.00 29.03 -3.03
C GLN A 644 -46.34 28.36 -3.31
N VAL A 645 -47.33 29.19 -3.64
CA VAL A 645 -48.70 28.77 -4.04
C VAL A 645 -49.33 27.83 -2.99
N CYS A 646 -48.97 27.99 -1.72
CA CYS A 646 -49.38 27.14 -0.60
C CYS A 646 -49.13 25.63 -0.80
N LYS A 647 -48.21 25.24 -1.69
CA LYS A 647 -47.98 23.84 -2.09
C LYS A 647 -46.52 23.41 -2.03
N ALA A 648 -45.58 24.35 -1.90
CA ALA A 648 -44.17 24.05 -1.75
C ALA A 648 -43.47 25.08 -0.86
N ALA A 649 -42.55 24.63 -0.01
CA ALA A 649 -41.59 25.51 0.63
C ALA A 649 -40.40 25.75 -0.31
N VAL A 650 -39.99 27.00 -0.49
CA VAL A 650 -38.80 27.40 -1.23
C VAL A 650 -37.77 27.91 -0.26
N LEU A 651 -36.57 27.34 -0.32
CA LEU A 651 -35.48 27.64 0.61
C LEU A 651 -34.29 28.18 -0.15
N ASP A 652 -33.83 29.36 0.27
CA ASP A 652 -32.60 29.95 -0.22
C ASP A 652 -31.51 29.74 0.83
N LEU A 653 -30.54 28.90 0.49
CA LEU A 653 -29.37 28.62 1.31
C LEU A 653 -28.15 29.35 0.74
N GLU A 654 -27.52 30.20 1.54
CA GLU A 654 -26.23 30.82 1.22
C GLU A 654 -25.12 30.08 1.97
N THR A 655 -24.11 29.61 1.24
CA THR A 655 -22.92 28.99 1.81
C THR A 655 -21.70 29.83 1.46
N LYS A 656 -21.04 30.40 2.47
CA LYS A 656 -19.75 31.08 2.32
C LYS A 656 -18.62 30.15 2.73
N SER A 657 -17.67 29.92 1.83
CA SER A 657 -16.54 29.03 2.05
C SER A 657 -15.26 29.84 2.30
N TYR A 658 -14.63 29.62 3.43
CA TYR A 658 -13.41 30.30 3.88
C TYR A 658 -12.24 29.34 3.93
N TYR A 659 -11.03 29.81 3.64
CA TYR A 659 -9.81 29.05 3.91
C TYR A 659 -9.67 28.83 5.43
N LYS A 660 -9.49 27.58 5.85
CA LYS A 660 -9.39 27.22 7.27
C LYS A 660 -8.18 27.88 7.95
N GLU A 661 -7.08 28.03 7.22
CA GLU A 661 -5.80 28.53 7.75
C GLU A 661 -5.74 30.06 7.79
N SER A 662 -6.13 30.74 6.71
CA SER A 662 -6.05 32.20 6.61
C SER A 662 -7.34 32.93 7.03
N GLY A 663 -8.48 32.25 7.07
CA GLY A 663 -9.79 32.86 7.31
C GLY A 663 -10.33 33.68 6.13
N GLU A 664 -9.65 33.73 4.99
CA GLU A 664 -10.07 34.49 3.83
C GLU A 664 -11.26 33.85 3.11
N LEU A 665 -12.19 34.67 2.61
CA LEU A 665 -13.34 34.21 1.82
C LEU A 665 -12.89 33.78 0.42
N MET A 666 -13.27 32.56 0.03
CA MET A 666 -12.87 31.95 -1.24
C MET A 666 -13.98 32.01 -2.29
N CYS A 667 -15.19 31.57 -1.93
CA CYS A 667 -16.35 31.59 -2.79
C CYS A 667 -17.64 31.67 -1.98
N MET A 668 -18.72 32.07 -2.64
CA MET A 668 -20.08 32.01 -2.10
C MET A 668 -20.97 31.21 -3.06
N ASN A 669 -21.76 30.30 -2.50
CA ASN A 669 -22.80 29.57 -3.22
C ASN A 669 -24.16 30.01 -2.69
N ARG A 670 -25.15 30.20 -3.57
CA ARG A 670 -26.56 30.31 -3.19
C ARG A 670 -27.35 29.25 -3.92
N SER A 671 -28.10 28.44 -3.17
CA SER A 671 -28.87 27.32 -3.71
C SER A 671 -30.33 27.49 -3.34
N THR A 672 -31.22 27.38 -4.33
CA THR A 672 -32.66 27.45 -4.13
C THR A 672 -33.26 26.04 -4.23
N ILE A 673 -33.85 25.58 -3.14
CA ILE A 673 -34.42 24.24 -3.00
C ILE A 673 -35.94 24.35 -2.89
N TYR A 674 -36.66 23.51 -3.63
CA TYR A 674 -38.11 23.43 -3.60
C TYR A 674 -38.50 22.13 -2.90
N LEU A 675 -39.19 22.25 -1.78
CA LEU A 675 -39.77 21.12 -1.04
C LEU A 675 -41.25 21.04 -1.38
N ARG A 676 -41.56 20.28 -2.43
CA ARG A 676 -42.95 20.10 -2.88
C ARG A 676 -43.73 19.32 -1.81
N GLY A 677 -44.94 19.77 -1.51
CA GLY A 677 -45.78 19.22 -0.44
C GLY A 677 -45.55 19.84 0.94
N ALA A 678 -44.52 20.67 1.12
CA ALA A 678 -44.20 21.32 2.40
C ALA A 678 -44.65 22.81 2.47
N GLY A 679 -45.62 23.22 1.66
CA GLY A 679 -46.19 24.57 1.69
C GLY A 679 -47.34 24.71 2.70
N GLY A 680 -47.96 25.89 2.76
CA GLY A 680 -49.12 26.19 3.62
C GLY A 680 -48.78 26.75 5.00
N PHE A 681 -47.57 27.27 5.20
CA PHE A 681 -47.10 27.87 6.45
C PHE A 681 -47.16 29.41 6.44
N SER A 682 -47.43 30.04 5.29
CA SER A 682 -47.59 31.50 5.16
C SER A 682 -49.06 31.91 5.09
N ASN A 683 -49.39 33.07 5.66
CA ASN A 683 -50.71 33.71 5.51
C ASN A 683 -50.93 34.32 4.12
N SER A 684 -49.88 34.49 3.31
CA SER A 684 -49.97 34.97 1.93
C SER A 684 -49.16 34.06 0.98
N CYS A 685 -49.80 33.61 -0.09
CA CYS A 685 -49.21 32.75 -1.11
C CYS A 685 -49.03 33.53 -2.41
N HIS A 686 -47.83 34.04 -2.65
CA HIS A 686 -47.50 34.71 -3.89
C HIS A 686 -46.75 33.77 -4.85
N PRO A 687 -46.98 33.88 -6.18
CA PRO A 687 -46.14 33.19 -7.14
C PRO A 687 -44.72 33.73 -7.02
N TYR A 688 -43.79 32.89 -6.62
CA TYR A 688 -42.37 33.22 -6.71
C TYR A 688 -41.96 33.22 -8.19
N SER A 689 -41.67 34.40 -8.73
CA SER A 689 -41.38 34.63 -10.15
C SER A 689 -39.99 35.23 -10.33
N TYR A 690 -39.28 34.79 -11.37
CA TYR A 690 -38.01 35.37 -11.79
C TYR A 690 -38.12 35.98 -13.19
N ALA A 691 -37.22 36.92 -13.48
CA ALA A 691 -37.15 37.71 -14.71
C ALA A 691 -37.15 36.86 -15.99
N ASN A 692 -37.84 37.38 -17.02
CA ASN A 692 -37.89 36.82 -18.37
C ASN A 692 -36.55 37.05 -19.10
N TYR A 693 -36.06 36.04 -19.81
CA TYR A 693 -34.86 36.13 -20.64
C TYR A 693 -35.20 36.62 -22.06
N PRO A 694 -34.34 37.43 -22.71
CA PRO A 694 -34.55 37.88 -24.09
C PRO A 694 -34.50 36.73 -25.10
N LYS A 695 -35.26 36.88 -26.19
CA LYS A 695 -35.27 35.98 -27.36
C LYS A 695 -34.53 36.66 -28.52
N ASP A 696 -33.21 36.55 -28.58
CA ASP A 696 -32.46 36.90 -29.79
C ASP A 696 -31.52 35.75 -30.22
N GLN A 697 -31.45 35.49 -31.53
CA GLN A 697 -30.80 34.32 -32.14
C GLN A 697 -29.43 34.64 -32.74
N VAL A 698 -28.38 33.92 -32.30
CA VAL A 698 -27.03 33.79 -32.93
C VAL A 698 -26.56 32.34 -32.65
N PRO A 699 -25.57 31.77 -33.38
CA PRO A 699 -25.50 30.32 -33.61
C PRO A 699 -25.07 29.50 -32.38
N ALA A 700 -25.77 28.39 -32.18
CA ALA A 700 -25.50 27.40 -31.16
C ALA A 700 -24.14 26.71 -31.36
N VAL A 701 -23.30 26.66 -30.31
CA VAL A 701 -22.08 25.85 -30.30
C VAL A 701 -22.39 24.45 -29.80
N LYS A 702 -22.07 23.44 -30.61
CA LYS A 702 -22.27 22.02 -30.27
C LYS A 702 -21.03 21.49 -29.55
N ILE A 703 -21.25 20.88 -28.40
CA ILE A 703 -20.21 20.16 -27.65
C ILE A 703 -20.48 18.66 -27.73
N PRO A 704 -19.43 17.83 -27.71
CA PRO A 704 -19.57 16.38 -27.85
C PRO A 704 -20.47 15.75 -26.78
N GLN A 705 -21.06 14.62 -27.19
CA GLN A 705 -21.99 13.78 -26.46
C GLN A 705 -21.51 13.46 -25.03
N SER A 706 -22.42 13.52 -24.04
CA SER A 706 -22.09 13.04 -22.70
C SER A 706 -21.84 11.53 -22.75
N LYS A 707 -20.78 11.04 -22.09
CA LYS A 707 -20.51 9.60 -22.07
C LYS A 707 -21.56 8.89 -21.19
N PRO A 708 -21.92 7.63 -21.50
CA PRO A 708 -22.92 6.87 -20.71
C PRO A 708 -22.59 6.75 -19.23
N PHE A 709 -21.30 6.80 -18.86
CA PHE A 709 -20.83 6.67 -17.48
C PHE A 709 -20.52 8.01 -16.79
N ALA A 710 -20.80 9.15 -17.41
CA ALA A 710 -20.43 10.48 -16.87
C ALA A 710 -21.04 10.75 -15.49
N ALA A 711 -22.30 10.34 -15.24
CA ALA A 711 -22.94 10.48 -13.93
C ALA A 711 -22.28 9.61 -12.84
N LEU A 712 -21.84 8.39 -13.19
CA LEU A 712 -21.11 7.51 -12.28
C LEU A 712 -19.70 8.02 -11.97
N GLN A 713 -19.09 8.75 -12.90
CA GLN A 713 -17.80 9.40 -12.67
C GLN A 713 -17.95 10.69 -11.85
N TYR A 714 -18.98 11.49 -12.13
CA TYR A 714 -19.30 12.70 -11.38
C TYR A 714 -19.56 12.42 -9.89
N ARG A 715 -20.36 11.40 -9.54
CA ARG A 715 -20.64 11.10 -8.12
C ARG A 715 -19.39 10.84 -7.27
N LEU A 716 -18.31 10.35 -7.89
CA LEU A 716 -17.05 10.06 -7.21
C LEU A 716 -16.30 11.34 -6.79
N SER A 717 -16.73 12.53 -7.22
CA SER A 717 -16.16 13.81 -6.79
C SER A 717 -16.78 14.37 -5.49
N GLY A 718 -17.75 13.66 -4.90
CA GLY A 718 -18.38 14.04 -3.63
C GLY A 718 -19.91 14.15 -3.64
N ASP A 719 -20.55 14.03 -4.81
CA ASP A 719 -22.01 14.04 -4.93
C ASP A 719 -22.57 12.62 -5.02
N TYR A 720 -22.74 11.99 -3.87
CA TYR A 720 -23.17 10.59 -3.79
C TYR A 720 -24.69 10.38 -3.94
N SER A 721 -25.41 11.32 -4.55
CA SER A 721 -26.86 11.19 -4.75
C SER A 721 -27.20 9.84 -5.42
N PRO A 722 -28.13 9.05 -4.83
CA PRO A 722 -28.49 7.73 -5.37
C PRO A 722 -29.12 7.83 -6.77
N LEU A 723 -29.66 8.99 -7.14
CA LEU A 723 -30.21 9.26 -8.49
C LEU A 723 -29.19 9.10 -9.62
N HIS A 724 -27.88 9.09 -9.30
CA HIS A 724 -26.82 8.88 -10.29
C HIS A 724 -26.54 7.40 -10.60
N SER A 725 -26.96 6.47 -9.75
CA SER A 725 -26.50 5.08 -9.83
C SER A 725 -27.58 4.02 -9.58
N ASP A 726 -28.61 4.32 -8.81
CA ASP A 726 -29.60 3.34 -8.36
C ASP A 726 -30.89 3.42 -9.23
N PRO A 727 -31.19 2.39 -10.05
CA PRO A 727 -32.39 2.36 -10.87
C PRO A 727 -33.69 2.37 -10.06
N MET A 728 -33.71 1.71 -8.89
CA MET A 728 -34.90 1.63 -8.04
C MET A 728 -35.22 3.00 -7.44
N ILE A 729 -34.20 3.71 -6.96
CA ILE A 729 -34.38 5.07 -6.42
C ILE A 729 -34.79 6.05 -7.52
N ALA A 730 -34.22 5.92 -8.72
CA ALA A 730 -34.63 6.73 -9.88
C ALA A 730 -36.10 6.50 -10.23
N GLU A 731 -36.56 5.24 -10.27
CA GLU A 731 -37.95 4.87 -10.53
C GLU A 731 -38.90 5.41 -9.45
N VAL A 732 -38.56 5.22 -8.17
CA VAL A 732 -39.33 5.77 -7.04
C VAL A 732 -39.39 7.30 -7.07
N ALA A 733 -38.35 7.97 -7.59
CA ALA A 733 -38.32 9.42 -7.78
C ALA A 733 -39.02 9.90 -9.07
N GLY A 734 -39.60 8.98 -9.86
CA GLY A 734 -40.37 9.28 -11.07
C GLY A 734 -39.53 9.39 -12.36
N PHE A 735 -38.31 8.86 -12.38
CA PHE A 735 -37.45 8.80 -13.56
C PHE A 735 -37.39 7.38 -14.12
N SER A 736 -37.26 7.25 -15.44
CA SER A 736 -37.21 5.93 -16.11
C SER A 736 -35.89 5.16 -15.86
N ARG A 737 -34.84 5.86 -15.41
CA ARG A 737 -33.49 5.33 -15.13
C ARG A 737 -32.68 6.41 -14.39
N PRO A 738 -31.48 6.09 -13.85
CA PRO A 738 -30.61 7.08 -13.22
C PRO A 738 -30.33 8.30 -14.11
N ILE A 739 -30.20 9.47 -13.49
CA ILE A 739 -30.06 10.77 -14.18
C ILE A 739 -28.69 11.42 -13.92
N SER A 740 -28.26 12.26 -14.87
CA SER A 740 -27.29 13.32 -14.64
C SER A 740 -28.06 14.56 -14.20
N HIS A 741 -28.05 14.85 -12.90
CA HIS A 741 -28.87 15.90 -12.34
C HIS A 741 -28.37 17.32 -12.70
N GLY A 742 -29.02 18.35 -12.17
CA GLY A 742 -28.77 19.76 -12.52
C GLY A 742 -27.32 20.21 -12.35
N LEU A 743 -26.66 19.91 -11.22
CA LEU A 743 -25.30 20.41 -10.94
C LEU A 743 -24.24 19.82 -11.87
N CYS A 744 -24.35 18.53 -12.20
CA CYS A 744 -23.51 17.92 -13.23
C CYS A 744 -23.71 18.63 -14.58
N THR A 745 -24.97 18.88 -14.97
CA THR A 745 -25.32 19.59 -16.22
C THR A 745 -24.77 21.02 -16.25
N LEU A 746 -24.77 21.73 -15.10
CA LEU A 746 -24.13 23.04 -14.94
C LEU A 746 -22.62 22.97 -15.21
N GLY A 747 -21.96 21.93 -14.71
CA GLY A 747 -20.55 21.66 -15.00
C GLY A 747 -20.24 21.52 -16.49
N PHE A 748 -21.10 20.81 -17.24
CA PHE A 748 -21.00 20.72 -18.70
C PHE A 748 -21.18 22.09 -19.37
N ALA A 749 -22.22 22.84 -18.99
CA ALA A 749 -22.54 24.13 -19.60
C ALA A 749 -21.48 25.22 -19.32
N VAL A 750 -20.91 25.28 -18.12
CA VAL A 750 -19.89 26.29 -17.82
C VAL A 750 -18.53 25.91 -18.41
N ARG A 751 -18.16 24.62 -18.44
CA ARG A 751 -16.94 24.20 -19.14
C ARG A 751 -17.01 24.56 -20.63
N ALA A 752 -18.19 24.40 -21.24
CA ALA A 752 -18.45 24.84 -22.60
C ALA A 752 -18.10 26.31 -22.82
N ILE A 753 -18.59 27.18 -21.94
CA ILE A 753 -18.35 28.62 -21.96
C ILE A 753 -16.86 28.92 -21.79
N ILE A 754 -16.20 28.27 -20.81
CA ILE A 754 -14.77 28.44 -20.56
C ILE A 754 -13.96 28.07 -21.80
N LYS A 755 -14.28 26.95 -22.44
CA LYS A 755 -13.57 26.49 -23.64
C LYS A 755 -13.79 27.43 -24.83
N CYS A 756 -15.03 27.82 -25.09
CA CYS A 756 -15.39 28.55 -26.30
C CYS A 756 -15.15 30.06 -26.21
N ILE A 757 -15.52 30.68 -25.09
CA ILE A 757 -15.49 32.14 -24.91
C ILE A 757 -14.26 32.55 -24.10
N CYS A 758 -13.89 31.78 -23.06
CA CYS A 758 -12.73 32.12 -22.22
C CYS A 758 -11.40 31.56 -22.72
N ARG A 759 -11.36 30.92 -23.90
CA ARG A 759 -10.16 30.24 -24.47
C ARG A 759 -9.48 29.29 -23.48
N GLY A 760 -10.28 28.61 -22.67
CA GLY A 760 -9.82 27.69 -21.64
C GLY A 760 -9.36 28.37 -20.33
N ASP A 761 -9.26 29.69 -20.22
CA ASP A 761 -8.90 30.34 -18.95
C ASP A 761 -10.11 30.35 -18.02
N ALA A 762 -10.08 29.50 -16.99
CA ALA A 762 -11.16 29.44 -16.00
C ALA A 762 -11.12 30.60 -14.99
N HIS A 763 -10.00 31.31 -14.84
CA HIS A 763 -9.82 32.34 -13.82
C HIS A 763 -10.53 33.65 -14.15
N ILE A 764 -10.99 33.82 -15.38
CA ILE A 764 -11.77 35.01 -15.76
C ILE A 764 -13.25 34.91 -15.37
N VAL A 765 -13.74 33.73 -14.98
CA VAL A 765 -15.12 33.53 -14.52
C VAL A 765 -15.29 34.14 -13.14
N LYS A 766 -16.22 35.09 -13.01
CA LYS A 766 -16.51 35.82 -11.77
C LYS A 766 -17.75 35.25 -11.06
N ASN A 767 -18.85 35.13 -11.78
CA ASN A 767 -20.14 34.67 -11.25
C ASN A 767 -20.77 33.65 -12.21
N ILE A 768 -21.48 32.67 -11.67
CA ILE A 768 -22.22 31.65 -12.42
C ILE A 768 -23.62 31.59 -11.85
N SER A 769 -24.62 31.60 -12.72
CA SER A 769 -26.01 31.33 -12.38
C SER A 769 -26.54 30.21 -13.28
N GLY A 770 -27.32 29.30 -12.70
CA GLY A 770 -27.99 28.22 -13.42
C GLY A 770 -29.33 27.89 -12.79
N ARG A 771 -30.38 27.85 -13.62
CA ARG A 771 -31.72 27.39 -13.28
C ARG A 771 -31.97 26.03 -13.93
N PHE A 772 -32.28 25.05 -13.11
CA PHE A 772 -32.54 23.68 -13.55
C PHE A 772 -34.00 23.57 -14.01
N LEU A 773 -34.20 23.22 -15.28
CA LEU A 773 -35.51 23.15 -15.92
C LEU A 773 -36.00 21.70 -15.98
N LEU A 774 -35.14 20.80 -16.43
CA LEU A 774 -35.45 19.38 -16.66
C LEU A 774 -34.22 18.51 -16.40
N HIS A 775 -34.45 17.21 -16.22
CA HIS A 775 -33.42 16.20 -16.01
C HIS A 775 -32.71 15.82 -17.33
N VAL A 776 -31.49 15.30 -17.20
CA VAL A 776 -30.69 14.74 -18.30
C VAL A 776 -30.42 13.27 -18.00
N TYR A 777 -30.55 12.40 -18.99
CA TYR A 777 -30.14 11.01 -18.87
C TYR A 777 -28.68 10.84 -19.32
N PRO A 778 -27.87 10.04 -18.61
CA PRO A 778 -26.51 9.71 -19.05
C PRO A 778 -26.50 9.15 -20.48
N GLY A 779 -25.60 9.67 -21.33
CA GLY A 779 -25.51 9.32 -22.75
C GLY A 779 -26.25 10.27 -23.70
N GLU A 780 -27.14 11.12 -23.18
CA GLU A 780 -27.80 12.17 -23.97
C GLU A 780 -26.79 13.26 -24.41
N THR A 781 -27.02 13.85 -25.58
CA THR A 781 -26.17 14.91 -26.12
C THR A 781 -26.62 16.28 -25.61
N LEU A 782 -25.72 16.97 -24.91
CA LEU A 782 -25.93 18.34 -24.43
C LEU A 782 -25.39 19.36 -25.43
N ILE A 783 -26.23 20.35 -25.77
CA ILE A 783 -25.86 21.52 -26.57
C ILE A 783 -25.97 22.74 -25.68
N THR A 784 -24.90 23.53 -25.58
CA THR A 784 -24.90 24.80 -24.83
C THR A 784 -24.96 25.96 -25.81
N GLU A 785 -26.11 26.62 -25.86
CA GLU A 785 -26.32 27.87 -26.56
C GLU A 785 -25.86 29.03 -25.66
N MET A 786 -25.16 30.01 -26.22
CA MET A 786 -24.51 31.08 -25.47
C MET A 786 -24.70 32.41 -26.21
N TRP A 787 -24.95 33.49 -25.46
CA TRP A 787 -25.15 34.84 -25.95
C TRP A 787 -24.31 35.81 -25.11
N LEU A 788 -23.51 36.63 -25.77
CA LEU A 788 -22.64 37.58 -25.09
C LEU A 788 -23.28 38.97 -25.00
N GLU A 789 -23.41 39.49 -23.79
CA GLU A 789 -23.90 40.83 -23.46
C GLU A 789 -22.83 41.56 -22.60
N GLY A 790 -21.88 42.22 -23.25
CA GLY A 790 -20.77 42.88 -22.56
C GLY A 790 -19.87 41.87 -21.83
N LEU A 791 -19.84 41.92 -20.49
CA LEU A 791 -19.11 40.96 -19.64
C LEU A 791 -19.97 39.78 -19.17
N ARG A 792 -21.25 39.72 -19.58
CA ARG A 792 -22.19 38.66 -19.22
C ARG A 792 -22.41 37.72 -20.40
N ILE A 793 -22.43 36.42 -20.13
CA ILE A 793 -22.75 35.37 -21.09
C ILE A 793 -24.05 34.74 -20.63
N ILE A 794 -25.15 35.03 -21.30
CA ILE A 794 -26.40 34.29 -21.11
C ILE A 794 -26.23 32.92 -21.78
N TYR A 795 -26.75 31.85 -21.20
CA TYR A 795 -26.67 30.53 -21.81
C TYR A 795 -27.89 29.66 -21.55
N GLN A 796 -28.10 28.69 -22.43
CA GLN A 796 -29.11 27.64 -22.30
C GLN A 796 -28.51 26.30 -22.72
N ALA A 797 -28.66 25.27 -21.89
CA ALA A 797 -28.32 23.90 -22.27
C ALA A 797 -29.58 23.14 -22.71
N LYS A 798 -29.48 22.42 -23.83
CA LYS A 798 -30.54 21.58 -24.39
C LYS A 798 -30.07 20.14 -24.55
N VAL A 799 -30.98 19.21 -24.31
CA VAL A 799 -30.82 17.81 -24.72
C VAL A 799 -31.24 17.70 -26.17
N LYS A 800 -30.27 17.42 -27.06
CA LYS A 800 -30.50 17.31 -28.51
C LYS A 800 -31.50 16.21 -28.83
N ASP A 801 -31.37 15.07 -28.17
CA ASP A 801 -32.14 13.84 -28.41
C ASP A 801 -33.65 14.04 -28.20
N ARG A 802 -34.04 14.95 -27.30
CA ARG A 802 -35.43 15.27 -26.97
C ARG A 802 -35.86 16.68 -27.38
N ASN A 803 -34.94 17.48 -27.91
CA ASN A 803 -35.15 18.90 -28.23
C ASN A 803 -35.76 19.72 -27.07
N GLN A 804 -35.24 19.52 -25.86
CA GLN A 804 -35.74 20.18 -24.65
C GLN A 804 -34.64 20.95 -23.94
N ALA A 805 -34.96 22.15 -23.45
CA ALA A 805 -34.08 22.92 -22.58
C ALA A 805 -34.06 22.32 -21.17
N VAL A 806 -32.87 22.07 -20.65
CA VAL A 806 -32.64 21.44 -19.34
C VAL A 806 -32.03 22.38 -18.32
N LEU A 807 -31.33 23.42 -18.77
CA LEU A 807 -30.67 24.41 -17.92
C LEU A 807 -30.67 25.77 -18.64
N SER A 808 -30.85 26.86 -17.90
CA SER A 808 -30.65 28.22 -18.40
C SER A 808 -29.99 29.10 -17.35
N GLY A 809 -29.20 30.08 -17.73
CA GLY A 809 -28.57 30.97 -16.76
C GLY A 809 -27.65 32.00 -17.39
N PHE A 810 -26.71 32.50 -16.60
CA PHE A 810 -25.67 33.41 -17.08
C PHE A 810 -24.32 33.16 -16.41
N VAL A 811 -23.25 33.59 -17.04
CA VAL A 811 -21.88 33.62 -16.49
C VAL A 811 -21.34 35.03 -16.65
N ASP A 812 -20.92 35.65 -15.57
CA ASP A 812 -20.25 36.95 -15.59
C ASP A 812 -18.74 36.77 -15.58
N LEU A 813 -18.03 37.58 -16.38
CA LEU A 813 -16.59 37.56 -16.50
C LEU A 813 -15.94 38.79 -15.85
N HIS A 814 -14.71 38.63 -15.35
CA HIS A 814 -13.88 39.76 -14.90
C HIS A 814 -13.41 40.65 -16.04
N ARG A 815 -13.21 40.08 -17.23
CA ARG A 815 -12.70 40.75 -18.44
C ARG A 815 -13.05 39.92 -19.68
N LEU A 816 -13.04 40.57 -20.84
CA LEU A 816 -13.06 39.88 -22.14
C LEU A 816 -11.63 39.47 -22.53
N THR A 817 -11.48 38.31 -23.18
CA THR A 817 -10.25 37.94 -23.87
C THR A 817 -10.08 38.82 -25.11
N SER A 818 -8.88 39.36 -25.33
CA SER A 818 -8.58 40.23 -26.48
C SER A 818 -8.84 39.47 -27.79
N SER A 819 -9.85 39.91 -28.55
CA SER A 819 -10.47 39.31 -29.75
C SER A 819 -11.45 38.15 -29.47
N LEU A 820 -12.74 38.46 -29.63
CA LEU A 820 -13.84 37.49 -29.76
C LEU A 820 -13.97 37.02 -31.19
#